data_AF-A0A8H3SD95-F1
#
_entry.id   AF-A0A8H3SD95-F1
#
_cell.length_a   1.000
_cell.length_b   1.000
_cell.length_c   1.000
_cell.angle_alpha   90.00
_cell.angle_beta   90.00
_cell.angle_gamma   90.00
#
_symmetry.space_group_name_H-M   'P 1'
#
loop_
_entity.id
_entity.type
_entity.pdbx_description
1 polymer ?
#
loop_
_entity_poly.entity_id
_entity_poly.type
_entity_poly.pdbx_seq_one_letter_code
_entity_poly.pdbx_strand_id
1 'polypeptide(L)'
;MKFRELLVAMGVVPNEGQEVVGTDSAGIVTAAGANVTNVSVGDRVMAISVAETSYTTELQLSSQLCARIPDDCGFQDASTLPTVYLTVLRTLREKANLRGDQTVLIHSAAGGVGIAAIHYAKWAGAKIYATVSSPEKTVFLVEKMGVPKENIFYSRDSNFLDAVMRSTDGRGVDVVLNSLSGELLHASWQCVAEGGSMIEIGKRDLLGRAQLAMSPFLANRSYIGVDIATLPLIEPTWVQEHLVTIVDLYSQVIIHPVRPITTFPANQVEDAFRHLQKGQHIGKLCIQFSDSPDLRLVLRVAELELRADRAYLFVGGMRGIGVSIARWMVSHGAKTLVFLSRSAGEKEEDRALVRELSEMGCQALTFAGDVADLATVQRVVSSIAMPIAGVIQLAMVLADTGVMDMDIGKWNAAVRPKVNGTWNLHEALPTDLDFFVMASSLSGIFGNYGQSNYAAANTILDAFAQFRQSRGLAASTVDLGVVDEIGWVSRNASVHREVVQQMSTTISEESLLNCFHLAIIRSCPSSGLSKPFQPLMGFRSRNQLLHGLLSKTGIAKGQYIWQRDPRTALSRVHHQEGEVPSGSGEAKDGGLKTFLSAVQDNPEVLHDTSSAQVTAKEIARQLSIYTMQDSEQEVDLTLSLQDFGVDSLVSIELRNWWKQAFGADVTVLQLMNSGSFLGLGQKAVDQL
;
A
#
# COMPACT_ATOMS: atom_id res chain seq x y z
N MET A 1 11.91 15.01 -4.61
CA MET A 1 10.70 15.17 -3.77
C MET A 1 9.96 16.45 -4.12
N LYS A 2 8.64 16.45 -3.94
CA LYS A 2 7.74 17.57 -4.25
C LYS A 2 6.74 17.80 -3.12
N PHE A 3 6.28 19.05 -2.95
CA PHE A 3 5.31 19.38 -1.89
C PHE A 3 4.01 18.58 -1.96
N ARG A 4 3.54 18.23 -3.17
CA ARG A 4 2.37 17.33 -3.34
C ARG A 4 2.57 15.99 -2.65
N GLU A 5 3.78 15.42 -2.70
CA GLU A 5 4.05 14.10 -2.12
C GLU A 5 3.90 14.11 -0.59
N LEU A 6 4.25 15.23 0.05
CA LEU A 6 3.99 15.44 1.47
C LEU A 6 2.48 15.47 1.75
N LEU A 7 1.70 16.17 0.92
CA LEU A 7 0.24 16.23 1.09
C LEU A 7 -0.43 14.86 0.92
N VAL A 8 0.08 14.03 0.01
CA VAL A 8 -0.35 12.63 -0.16
C VAL A 8 0.03 11.81 1.07
N ALA A 9 1.27 11.92 1.56
CA ALA A 9 1.74 11.20 2.74
C ALA A 9 0.96 11.57 4.03
N MET A 10 0.50 12.82 4.15
CA MET A 10 -0.34 13.29 5.26
C MET A 10 -1.84 13.00 5.07
N GLY A 11 -2.25 12.44 3.92
CA GLY A 11 -3.66 12.18 3.61
C GLY A 11 -4.52 13.42 3.37
N VAL A 12 -3.90 14.58 3.09
CA VAL A 12 -4.59 15.84 2.77
C VAL A 12 -5.15 15.81 1.35
N VAL A 13 -4.41 15.20 0.42
CA VAL A 13 -4.90 14.91 -0.93
C VAL A 13 -5.37 13.45 -0.97
N PRO A 14 -6.60 13.15 -1.44
CA PRO A 14 -7.11 11.78 -1.50
C PRO A 14 -6.18 10.88 -2.33
N ASN A 15 -5.77 9.76 -1.75
CA ASN A 15 -5.06 8.71 -2.46
C ASN A 15 -6.08 7.68 -2.97
N GLU A 16 -6.81 8.03 -4.04
CA GLU A 16 -7.82 7.14 -4.67
C GLU A 16 -7.16 6.03 -5.55
N GLY A 17 -6.04 5.46 -5.09
CA GLY A 17 -5.30 4.41 -5.79
C GLY A 17 -4.53 4.88 -7.05
N GLN A 18 -4.63 6.17 -7.41
CA GLN A 18 -3.93 6.75 -8.57
C GLN A 18 -2.76 7.68 -8.21
N GLU A 19 -2.58 8.02 -6.92
CA GLU A 19 -1.61 9.04 -6.52
C GLU A 19 -0.31 8.44 -5.96
N VAL A 20 0.70 8.36 -6.83
CA VAL A 20 2.01 7.82 -6.49
C VAL A 20 2.93 8.90 -5.90
N VAL A 21 3.68 8.51 -4.86
CA VAL A 21 4.75 9.31 -4.23
C VAL A 21 6.06 9.08 -4.97
N GLY A 22 6.84 10.13 -5.23
CA GLY A 22 8.10 10.03 -5.98
C GLY A 22 7.81 9.79 -7.46
N THR A 23 8.07 10.80 -8.28
CA THR A 23 7.70 10.77 -9.71
C THR A 23 8.83 11.19 -10.63
N ASP A 24 9.65 12.17 -10.25
CA ASP A 24 10.88 12.48 -10.99
C ASP A 24 12.00 11.50 -10.61
N SER A 25 12.78 11.05 -11.59
CA SER A 25 13.99 10.23 -11.36
C SER A 25 15.04 10.47 -12.45
N ALA A 26 16.25 10.00 -12.19
CA ALA A 26 17.31 9.90 -13.19
C ALA A 26 18.15 8.65 -12.90
N GLY A 27 18.65 7.99 -13.95
CA GLY A 27 19.35 6.71 -13.82
C GLY A 27 19.89 6.20 -15.15
N ILE A 28 20.15 4.90 -15.22
CA ILE A 28 20.73 4.21 -16.39
C ILE A 28 19.73 3.19 -16.91
N VAL A 29 19.56 3.12 -18.24
CA VAL A 29 18.74 2.08 -18.87
C VAL A 29 19.44 0.72 -18.76
N THR A 30 18.84 -0.23 -18.04
CA THR A 30 19.37 -1.59 -17.87
C THR A 30 18.76 -2.61 -18.85
N ALA A 31 17.51 -2.38 -19.28
CA ALA A 31 16.80 -3.18 -20.27
C ALA A 31 15.86 -2.30 -21.10
N ALA A 32 15.60 -2.69 -22.35
CA ALA A 32 14.67 -2.00 -23.24
C ALA A 32 13.75 -3.02 -23.94
N GLY A 33 12.47 -2.67 -24.10
CA GLY A 33 11.52 -3.48 -24.86
C GLY A 33 11.85 -3.52 -26.35
N ALA A 34 11.47 -4.59 -27.04
CA ALA A 34 11.84 -4.83 -28.44
C ALA A 34 11.43 -3.71 -29.43
N ASN A 35 10.39 -2.94 -29.10
CA ASN A 35 9.87 -1.85 -29.94
C ASN A 35 10.32 -0.45 -29.49
N VAL A 36 11.21 -0.34 -28.50
CA VAL A 36 11.72 0.94 -27.99
C VAL A 36 12.84 1.45 -28.88
N THR A 37 12.74 2.69 -29.35
CA THR A 37 13.71 3.28 -30.29
C THR A 37 14.37 4.58 -29.80
N ASN A 38 13.79 5.24 -28.78
CA ASN A 38 14.26 6.55 -28.31
C ASN A 38 15.36 6.47 -27.23
N VAL A 39 15.60 5.30 -26.64
CA VAL A 39 16.66 5.04 -25.65
C VAL A 39 17.25 3.65 -25.85
N SER A 40 18.48 3.43 -25.39
CA SER A 40 19.21 2.16 -25.47
C SER A 40 19.83 1.78 -24.13
N VAL A 41 20.12 0.48 -23.94
CA VAL A 41 20.80 -0.01 -22.73
C VAL A 41 22.13 0.72 -22.54
N GLY A 42 22.39 1.21 -21.33
CA GLY A 42 23.55 2.03 -20.99
C GLY A 42 23.31 3.54 -21.09
N ASP A 43 22.22 3.99 -21.73
CA ASP A 43 21.89 5.42 -21.79
C ASP A 43 21.62 5.97 -20.38
N ARG A 44 22.14 7.17 -20.13
CA ARG A 44 21.78 8.00 -18.98
C ARG A 44 20.48 8.71 -19.30
N VAL A 45 19.50 8.61 -18.42
CA VAL A 45 18.16 9.16 -18.66
C VAL A 45 17.63 9.92 -17.44
N MET A 46 16.78 10.91 -17.71
CA MET A 46 15.81 11.43 -16.75
C MET A 46 14.43 10.85 -17.08
N ALA A 47 13.59 10.67 -16.08
CA ALA A 47 12.27 10.06 -16.27
C ALA A 47 11.21 10.64 -15.33
N ILE A 48 9.96 10.48 -15.75
CA ILE A 48 8.76 10.77 -14.96
C ILE A 48 7.93 9.49 -14.79
N SER A 49 7.55 9.16 -13.56
CA SER A 49 6.68 8.03 -13.24
C SER A 49 5.29 8.50 -12.84
N VAL A 50 4.29 7.67 -13.15
CA VAL A 50 2.88 7.89 -12.78
C VAL A 50 2.18 6.65 -12.23
N ALA A 51 2.70 5.45 -12.50
CA ALA A 51 2.11 4.19 -12.02
C ALA A 51 2.84 3.64 -10.78
N GLU A 52 4.16 3.87 -10.68
CA GLU A 52 5.00 3.32 -9.62
C GLU A 52 5.90 4.38 -9.01
N THR A 53 6.27 4.20 -7.74
CA THR A 53 7.12 5.19 -7.06
C THR A 53 8.49 5.25 -7.71
N SER A 54 8.99 6.46 -7.94
CA SER A 54 10.38 6.67 -8.35
C SER A 54 11.38 6.53 -7.20
N TYR A 55 10.91 6.31 -5.96
CA TYR A 55 11.75 5.97 -4.82
C TYR A 55 12.05 4.47 -4.79
N THR A 56 12.74 4.00 -5.82
CA THR A 56 13.10 2.61 -6.05
C THR A 56 14.50 2.50 -6.66
N THR A 57 15.13 1.33 -6.52
CA THR A 57 16.40 1.00 -7.19
C THR A 57 16.18 0.58 -8.65
N GLU A 58 15.00 0.07 -8.98
CA GLU A 58 14.61 -0.35 -10.33
C GLU A 58 13.21 0.13 -10.64
N LEU A 59 13.02 0.73 -11.82
CA LEU A 59 11.75 1.30 -12.26
C LEU A 59 11.48 0.89 -13.71
N GLN A 60 10.31 0.31 -13.97
CA GLN A 60 9.84 0.00 -15.31
C GLN A 60 8.80 1.03 -15.76
N LEU A 61 9.02 1.67 -16.90
CA LEU A 61 8.11 2.69 -17.44
C LEU A 61 8.09 2.70 -18.97
N SER A 62 7.06 3.33 -19.54
CA SER A 62 6.99 3.59 -20.99
C SER A 62 8.15 4.48 -21.43
N SER A 63 8.79 4.15 -22.56
CA SER A 63 9.90 4.95 -23.08
C SER A 63 9.49 6.38 -23.46
N GLN A 64 8.19 6.67 -23.58
CA GLN A 64 7.67 8.04 -23.76
C GLN A 64 7.85 8.92 -22.52
N LEU A 65 8.07 8.31 -21.35
CA LEU A 65 8.20 9.02 -20.08
C LEU A 65 9.67 9.19 -19.64
N CYS A 66 10.61 9.00 -20.56
CA CYS A 66 12.03 9.25 -20.32
C CYS A 66 12.71 9.93 -21.51
N ALA A 67 13.81 10.62 -21.22
CA ALA A 67 14.68 11.22 -22.22
C ALA A 67 16.15 11.06 -21.83
N ARG A 68 17.01 10.87 -22.83
CA ARG A 68 18.46 10.78 -22.65
C ARG A 68 19.01 12.11 -22.14
N ILE A 69 19.84 12.07 -21.12
CA ILE A 69 20.54 13.25 -20.60
C ILE A 69 21.98 13.31 -21.11
N PRO A 70 22.56 14.51 -21.28
CA PRO A 70 23.97 14.69 -21.65
C PRO A 70 24.94 14.13 -20.60
N ASP A 71 26.16 13.80 -21.01
CA ASP A 71 27.18 13.21 -20.12
C ASP A 71 27.63 14.16 -18.99
N ASP A 72 27.58 15.46 -19.24
CA ASP A 72 27.89 16.52 -18.27
C ASP A 72 26.74 16.80 -17.29
N CYS A 73 25.55 16.26 -17.54
CA CYS A 73 24.41 16.37 -16.63
C CYS A 73 24.43 15.26 -15.57
N GLY A 74 24.85 15.59 -14.34
CA GLY A 74 24.81 14.65 -13.21
C GLY A 74 23.38 14.19 -12.88
N PHE A 75 23.21 12.96 -12.37
CA PHE A 75 21.88 12.42 -12.06
C PHE A 75 21.09 13.26 -11.06
N GLN A 76 21.76 13.84 -10.06
CA GLN A 76 21.11 14.75 -9.10
C GLN A 76 20.50 15.94 -9.83
N ASP A 77 21.26 16.59 -10.71
CA ASP A 77 20.80 17.72 -11.51
C ASP A 77 19.66 17.33 -12.46
N ALA A 78 19.84 16.23 -13.19
CA ALA A 78 18.83 15.68 -14.10
C ALA A 78 17.50 15.39 -13.40
N SER A 79 17.54 14.83 -12.18
CA SER A 79 16.32 14.54 -11.40
C SER A 79 15.55 15.81 -11.00
N THR A 80 16.18 16.98 -11.08
CA THR A 80 15.50 18.25 -10.78
C THR A 80 14.62 18.76 -11.90
N LEU A 81 14.86 18.34 -13.16
CA LEU A 81 14.32 18.97 -14.36
C LEU A 81 12.88 18.56 -14.75
N PRO A 82 12.48 17.27 -14.76
CA PRO A 82 11.31 16.81 -15.52
C PRO A 82 10.01 17.52 -15.15
N THR A 83 9.47 17.30 -13.96
CA THR A 83 8.16 17.89 -13.58
C THR A 83 8.20 19.42 -13.66
N VAL A 84 9.22 20.07 -13.10
CA VAL A 84 9.21 21.53 -12.95
C VAL A 84 9.26 22.25 -14.29
N TYR A 85 10.04 21.76 -15.26
CA TYR A 85 10.09 22.38 -16.58
C TYR A 85 8.93 21.93 -17.48
N LEU A 86 8.39 20.73 -17.34
CA LEU A 86 7.11 20.39 -17.98
C LEU A 86 6.00 21.34 -17.50
N THR A 87 5.97 21.67 -16.19
CA THR A 87 5.06 22.69 -15.66
C THR A 87 5.29 24.03 -16.35
N VAL A 88 6.53 24.51 -16.42
CA VAL A 88 6.85 25.82 -17.00
C VAL A 88 6.52 25.88 -18.49
N LEU A 89 6.82 24.83 -19.26
CA LEU A 89 6.51 24.76 -20.69
C LEU A 89 5.00 24.75 -20.91
N ARG A 90 4.24 23.95 -20.15
CA ARG A 90 2.78 23.98 -20.25
C ARG A 90 2.19 25.33 -19.84
N THR A 91 2.68 25.91 -18.74
CA THR A 91 2.10 27.13 -18.15
C THR A 91 2.54 28.38 -18.89
N LEU A 92 3.83 28.73 -18.82
CA LEU A 92 4.35 30.01 -19.31
C LEU A 92 4.53 30.03 -20.83
N ARG A 93 4.97 28.91 -21.44
CA ARG A 93 5.18 28.85 -22.89
C ARG A 93 3.88 28.65 -23.67
N GLU A 94 3.11 27.63 -23.34
CA GLU A 94 1.91 27.28 -24.13
C GLU A 94 0.66 28.06 -23.73
N LYS A 95 0.29 28.05 -22.44
CA LYS A 95 -1.00 28.61 -21.99
C LYS A 95 -0.96 30.13 -21.85
N ALA A 96 0.09 30.67 -21.25
CA ALA A 96 0.25 32.12 -21.10
C ALA A 96 0.88 32.79 -22.33
N ASN A 97 1.65 32.04 -23.14
CA ASN A 97 2.43 32.57 -24.26
C ASN A 97 3.30 33.78 -23.84
N LEU A 98 4.06 33.61 -22.74
CA LEU A 98 4.82 34.69 -22.12
C LEU A 98 5.89 35.24 -23.07
N ARG A 99 5.88 36.56 -23.26
CA ARG A 99 6.79 37.31 -24.14
C ARG A 99 7.68 38.27 -23.35
N GLY A 100 8.77 38.71 -23.97
CA GLY A 100 9.76 39.56 -23.30
C GLY A 100 9.29 40.97 -22.93
N ASP A 101 8.26 41.48 -23.60
CA ASP A 101 7.64 42.77 -23.29
C ASP A 101 6.60 42.70 -22.16
N GLN A 102 6.36 41.52 -21.60
CA GLN A 102 5.34 41.28 -20.58
C GLN A 102 5.93 41.20 -19.16
N THR A 103 5.03 41.27 -18.18
CA THR A 103 5.30 41.14 -16.76
C THR A 103 4.72 39.83 -16.21
N VAL A 104 5.44 39.20 -15.28
CA VAL A 104 5.01 37.95 -14.62
C VAL A 104 5.15 38.03 -13.10
N LEU A 105 4.12 37.62 -12.37
CA LEU A 105 4.16 37.37 -10.93
C LEU A 105 4.30 35.87 -10.65
N ILE A 106 5.38 35.48 -9.99
CA ILE A 106 5.69 34.08 -9.66
C ILE A 106 5.55 33.88 -8.16
N HIS A 107 4.53 33.14 -7.74
CA HIS A 107 4.36 32.79 -6.33
C HIS A 107 5.28 31.64 -5.90
N SER A 108 5.63 31.62 -4.61
CA SER A 108 6.53 30.60 -4.03
C SER A 108 7.86 30.48 -4.80
N ALA A 109 8.42 31.63 -5.20
CA ALA A 109 9.48 31.73 -6.22
C ALA A 109 10.79 31.01 -5.86
N ALA A 110 11.05 30.76 -4.57
CA ALA A 110 12.21 30.02 -4.09
C ALA A 110 12.03 28.48 -4.10
N GLY A 111 10.85 27.98 -4.48
CA GLY A 111 10.58 26.55 -4.66
C GLY A 111 10.96 26.06 -6.06
N GLY A 112 10.85 24.75 -6.31
CA GLY A 112 11.32 24.16 -7.57
C GLY A 112 10.66 24.70 -8.84
N VAL A 113 9.33 24.82 -8.87
CA VAL A 113 8.62 25.42 -10.02
C VAL A 113 8.94 26.91 -10.14
N GLY A 114 9.03 27.63 -9.02
CA GLY A 114 9.36 29.06 -9.01
C GLY A 114 10.72 29.37 -9.61
N ILE A 115 11.75 28.59 -9.23
CA ILE A 115 13.11 28.71 -9.78
C ILE A 115 13.13 28.41 -11.29
N ALA A 116 12.47 27.33 -11.72
CA ALA A 116 12.37 26.98 -13.13
C ALA A 116 11.63 28.06 -13.94
N ALA A 117 10.56 28.64 -13.37
CA ALA A 117 9.80 29.72 -13.97
C ALA A 117 10.64 31.00 -14.11
N ILE A 118 11.48 31.33 -13.12
CA ILE A 118 12.40 32.47 -13.20
C ILE A 118 13.43 32.27 -14.32
N HIS A 119 14.03 31.08 -14.45
CA HIS A 119 14.96 30.79 -15.55
C HIS A 119 14.29 31.04 -16.91
N TYR A 120 13.10 30.48 -17.10
CA TYR A 120 12.35 30.65 -18.34
C TYR A 120 11.94 32.11 -18.59
N ALA A 121 11.41 32.80 -17.58
CA ALA A 121 10.97 34.20 -17.70
C ALA A 121 12.13 35.13 -18.04
N LYS A 122 13.32 34.90 -17.47
CA LYS A 122 14.54 35.63 -17.82
C LYS A 122 14.95 35.42 -19.26
N TRP A 123 14.94 34.17 -19.72
CA TRP A 123 15.24 33.85 -21.12
C TRP A 123 14.22 34.49 -22.08
N ALA A 124 12.93 34.46 -21.71
CA ALA A 124 11.88 35.11 -22.48
C ALA A 124 12.04 36.65 -22.49
N GLY A 125 12.76 37.23 -21.52
CA GLY A 125 12.98 38.67 -21.37
C GLY A 125 11.94 39.38 -20.51
N ALA A 126 11.00 38.65 -19.90
CA ALA A 126 9.88 39.21 -19.16
C ALA A 126 10.33 39.87 -17.84
N LYS A 127 9.62 40.92 -17.41
CA LYS A 127 9.85 41.55 -16.09
C LYS A 127 9.25 40.69 -14.99
N ILE A 128 10.07 40.30 -14.02
CA ILE A 128 9.70 39.35 -12.96
C ILE A 128 9.35 40.08 -11.67
N TYR A 129 8.18 39.73 -11.13
CA TYR A 129 7.76 39.93 -9.75
C TYR A 129 7.65 38.56 -9.06
N ALA A 130 7.97 38.49 -7.77
CA ALA A 130 8.06 37.23 -7.07
C ALA A 130 7.51 37.34 -5.64
N THR A 131 7.01 36.22 -5.09
CA THR A 131 6.73 36.14 -3.65
C THR A 131 7.51 35.03 -2.95
N VAL A 132 7.94 35.30 -1.72
CA VAL A 132 8.67 34.34 -0.86
C VAL A 132 8.23 34.44 0.60
N SER A 133 8.52 33.39 1.37
CA SER A 133 8.03 33.25 2.74
C SER A 133 9.05 33.65 3.82
N SER A 134 10.29 34.02 3.46
CA SER A 134 11.32 34.35 4.45
C SER A 134 12.43 35.26 3.88
N PRO A 135 13.15 36.01 4.73
CA PRO A 135 14.26 36.86 4.30
C PRO A 135 15.39 36.09 3.60
N GLU A 136 15.68 34.85 4.03
CA GLU A 136 16.72 34.01 3.42
C GLU A 136 16.37 33.68 1.96
N LYS A 137 15.08 33.43 1.69
CA LYS A 137 14.58 33.22 0.32
C LYS A 137 14.65 34.49 -0.51
N THR A 138 14.43 35.66 0.08
CA THR A 138 14.63 36.96 -0.60
C THR A 138 16.09 37.14 -1.00
N VAL A 139 17.04 36.90 -0.09
CA VAL A 139 18.48 36.98 -0.37
C VAL A 139 18.86 36.03 -1.50
N PHE A 140 18.36 34.79 -1.47
CA PHE A 140 18.58 33.82 -2.54
C PHE A 140 18.09 34.33 -3.90
N LEU A 141 16.87 34.88 -3.98
CA LEU A 141 16.34 35.39 -5.24
C LEU A 141 17.13 36.60 -5.78
N VAL A 142 17.61 37.47 -4.90
CA VAL A 142 18.44 38.63 -5.30
C VAL A 142 19.81 38.16 -5.79
N GLU A 143 20.53 37.40 -4.97
CA GLU A 143 21.95 37.08 -5.22
C GLU A 143 22.16 35.98 -6.25
N LYS A 144 21.28 34.97 -6.26
CA LYS A 144 21.45 33.79 -7.13
C LYS A 144 20.53 33.83 -8.33
N MET A 145 19.32 34.35 -8.16
CA MET A 145 18.34 34.43 -9.22
C MET A 145 18.25 35.81 -9.86
N GLY A 146 19.00 36.82 -9.40
CA GLY A 146 19.04 38.16 -9.99
C GLY A 146 17.68 38.86 -10.13
N VAL A 147 16.73 38.55 -9.24
CA VAL A 147 15.44 39.26 -9.17
C VAL A 147 15.64 40.51 -8.30
N PRO A 148 15.30 41.72 -8.77
CA PRO A 148 15.48 42.94 -7.97
C PRO A 148 14.71 42.87 -6.66
N LYS A 149 15.30 43.37 -5.57
CA LYS A 149 14.73 43.27 -4.22
C LYS A 149 13.35 43.95 -4.11
N GLU A 150 13.19 45.06 -4.81
CA GLU A 150 11.95 45.83 -4.93
C GLU A 150 10.81 45.08 -5.60
N ASN A 151 11.11 44.02 -6.36
CA ASN A 151 10.10 43.18 -7.03
C ASN A 151 9.78 41.89 -6.25
N ILE A 152 10.31 41.74 -5.03
CA ILE A 152 10.09 40.55 -4.19
C ILE A 152 9.19 40.91 -3.01
N PHE A 153 8.08 40.20 -2.87
CA PHE A 153 7.06 40.43 -1.85
C PHE A 153 6.88 39.23 -0.92
N TYR A 154 6.21 39.43 0.21
CA TYR A 154 5.92 38.36 1.16
C TYR A 154 4.76 37.48 0.71
N SER A 155 4.87 36.16 0.91
CA SER A 155 3.93 35.18 0.33
C SER A 155 2.87 34.62 1.28
N ARG A 156 2.87 35.00 2.57
CA ARG A 156 1.97 34.42 3.58
C ARG A 156 0.81 35.34 3.98
N ASP A 157 0.72 36.52 3.38
CA ASP A 157 -0.41 37.43 3.51
C ASP A 157 -0.74 38.05 2.15
N SER A 158 -1.84 38.80 2.07
CA SER A 158 -2.30 39.45 0.83
C SER A 158 -1.60 40.79 0.53
N ASN A 159 -0.65 41.24 1.37
CA ASN A 159 -0.01 42.56 1.21
C ASN A 159 0.80 42.66 -0.10
N PHE A 160 1.15 41.53 -0.72
CA PHE A 160 1.77 41.54 -2.04
C PHE A 160 0.87 42.17 -3.11
N LEU A 161 -0.46 42.15 -2.96
CA LEU A 161 -1.38 42.78 -3.92
C LEU A 161 -1.09 44.28 -4.01
N ASP A 162 -1.14 45.00 -2.90
CA ASP A 162 -0.87 46.44 -2.87
C ASP A 162 0.54 46.77 -3.36
N ALA A 163 1.51 45.91 -3.04
CA ALA A 163 2.88 46.08 -3.47
C ALA A 163 3.04 45.90 -5.00
N VAL A 164 2.39 44.88 -5.59
CA VAL A 164 2.35 44.64 -7.04
C VAL A 164 1.65 45.80 -7.75
N MET A 165 0.49 46.23 -7.25
CA MET A 165 -0.25 47.34 -7.86
C MET A 165 0.56 48.64 -7.82
N ARG A 166 1.23 48.96 -6.71
CA ARG A 166 2.15 50.11 -6.64
C ARG A 166 3.32 49.98 -7.60
N SER A 167 3.91 48.79 -7.72
CA SER A 167 5.08 48.55 -8.58
C SER A 167 4.76 48.48 -10.07
N THR A 168 3.46 48.54 -10.42
CA THR A 168 2.93 48.47 -11.78
C THR A 168 2.03 49.67 -12.10
N ASP A 169 2.10 50.75 -11.31
CA ASP A 169 1.30 51.97 -11.49
C ASP A 169 -0.22 51.70 -11.58
N GLY A 170 -0.70 50.72 -10.81
CA GLY A 170 -2.09 50.30 -10.76
C GLY A 170 -2.54 49.39 -11.91
N ARG A 171 -1.64 49.01 -12.83
CA ARG A 171 -1.97 48.14 -13.96
C ARG A 171 -2.15 46.67 -13.57
N GLY A 172 -1.34 46.17 -12.64
CA GLY A 172 -1.18 44.73 -12.40
C GLY A 172 -0.16 44.09 -13.35
N VAL A 173 -0.12 42.75 -13.39
CA VAL A 173 0.82 41.96 -14.20
C VAL A 173 0.11 41.16 -15.31
N ASP A 174 0.79 40.94 -16.43
CA ASP A 174 0.20 40.27 -17.60
C ASP A 174 -0.02 38.77 -17.34
N VAL A 175 0.86 38.12 -16.56
CA VAL A 175 0.76 36.71 -16.19
C VAL A 175 0.97 36.52 -14.69
N VAL A 176 0.08 35.77 -14.03
CA VAL A 176 0.27 35.32 -12.64
C VAL A 176 0.41 33.80 -12.64
N LEU A 177 1.56 33.27 -12.22
CA LEU A 177 1.75 31.84 -11.96
C LEU A 177 1.43 31.57 -10.48
N ASN A 178 0.22 31.08 -10.22
CA ASN A 178 -0.30 30.91 -8.87
C ASN A 178 -0.16 29.50 -8.31
N SER A 179 0.29 29.43 -7.06
CA SER A 179 0.31 28.22 -6.24
C SER A 179 -0.27 28.45 -4.83
N LEU A 180 -0.81 29.65 -4.57
CA LEU A 180 -1.40 30.01 -3.27
C LEU A 180 -2.90 29.67 -3.29
N SER A 181 -3.50 29.53 -2.10
CA SER A 181 -4.88 29.07 -1.93
C SER A 181 -5.76 30.03 -1.15
N GLY A 182 -7.07 29.91 -1.26
CA GLY A 182 -8.06 30.69 -0.51
C GLY A 182 -7.96 32.21 -0.78
N GLU A 183 -7.95 33.03 0.27
CA GLU A 183 -7.87 34.50 0.16
C GLU A 183 -6.64 34.97 -0.65
N LEU A 184 -5.53 34.25 -0.55
CA LEU A 184 -4.31 34.60 -1.29
C LEU A 184 -4.49 34.35 -2.79
N LEU A 185 -5.24 33.31 -3.20
CA LEU A 185 -5.61 33.08 -4.60
C LEU A 185 -6.45 34.25 -5.13
N HIS A 186 -7.40 34.75 -4.34
CA HIS A 186 -8.21 35.91 -4.73
C HIS A 186 -7.38 37.19 -4.85
N ALA A 187 -6.43 37.41 -3.94
CA ALA A 187 -5.48 38.52 -4.05
C ALA A 187 -4.61 38.40 -5.31
N SER A 188 -4.14 37.19 -5.64
CA SER A 188 -3.41 36.90 -6.88
C SER A 188 -4.26 37.17 -8.13
N TRP A 189 -5.55 36.85 -8.10
CA TRP A 189 -6.48 37.11 -9.21
C TRP A 189 -6.68 38.60 -9.47
N GLN A 190 -6.66 39.42 -8.41
CA GLN A 190 -6.73 40.88 -8.51
C GLN A 190 -5.43 41.50 -9.04
N CYS A 191 -4.30 40.81 -8.92
CA CYS A 191 -3.03 41.27 -9.49
C CYS A 191 -2.97 41.18 -11.03
N VAL A 192 -3.89 40.45 -11.67
CA VAL A 192 -3.87 40.25 -13.13
C VAL A 192 -4.27 41.54 -13.85
N ALA A 193 -3.47 42.00 -14.79
CA ALA A 193 -3.76 43.15 -15.63
C ALA A 193 -4.97 42.90 -16.55
N GLU A 194 -5.53 43.97 -17.12
CA GLU A 194 -6.51 43.84 -18.20
C GLU A 194 -5.91 43.07 -19.39
N GLY A 195 -6.66 42.10 -19.93
CA GLY A 195 -6.18 41.17 -20.97
C GLY A 195 -5.18 40.11 -20.49
N GLY A 196 -4.79 40.13 -19.21
CA GLY A 196 -3.83 39.19 -18.63
C GLY A 196 -4.41 37.80 -18.32
N SER A 197 -3.55 36.92 -17.83
CA SER A 197 -3.93 35.55 -17.45
C SER A 197 -3.42 35.14 -16.06
N MET A 198 -4.25 34.40 -15.34
CA MET A 198 -3.85 33.64 -14.15
C MET A 198 -3.72 32.17 -14.52
N ILE A 199 -2.56 31.61 -14.23
CA ILE A 199 -2.28 30.19 -14.39
C ILE A 199 -2.25 29.53 -13.02
N GLU A 200 -3.26 28.70 -12.74
CA GLU A 200 -3.44 28.01 -11.46
C GLU A 200 -2.78 26.64 -11.51
N ILE A 201 -1.77 26.41 -10.66
CA ILE A 201 -1.16 25.09 -10.45
C ILE A 201 -1.48 24.50 -9.06
N GLY A 202 -2.18 25.25 -8.20
CA GLY A 202 -2.66 24.77 -6.90
C GLY A 202 -3.89 23.87 -7.05
N LYS A 203 -3.89 22.73 -6.36
CA LYS A 203 -5.03 21.78 -6.39
C LYS A 203 -6.08 22.01 -5.30
N ARG A 204 -5.72 22.68 -4.20
CA ARG A 204 -6.57 22.74 -2.99
C ARG A 204 -7.94 23.34 -3.28
N ASP A 205 -7.99 24.52 -3.89
CA ASP A 205 -9.25 25.21 -4.20
C ASP A 205 -10.03 24.53 -5.33
N LEU A 206 -9.33 23.95 -6.32
CA LEU A 206 -9.95 23.19 -7.41
C LEU A 206 -10.68 21.94 -6.88
N LEU A 207 -10.01 21.14 -6.02
CA LEU A 207 -10.61 19.98 -5.36
C LEU A 207 -11.72 20.38 -4.38
N GLY A 208 -11.51 21.51 -3.68
CA GLY A 208 -12.48 22.09 -2.75
C GLY A 208 -13.69 22.75 -3.40
N ARG A 209 -13.76 22.78 -4.74
CA ARG A 209 -14.85 23.44 -5.51
C ARG A 209 -15.05 24.91 -5.10
N ALA A 210 -13.95 25.63 -4.89
CA ALA A 210 -13.98 27.05 -4.54
C ALA A 210 -14.66 27.89 -5.62
N GLN A 211 -15.18 29.06 -5.23
CA GLN A 211 -15.86 29.99 -6.12
C GLN A 211 -14.91 31.10 -6.57
N LEU A 212 -14.98 31.50 -7.84
CA LEU A 212 -14.21 32.61 -8.39
C LEU A 212 -15.14 33.77 -8.76
N ALA A 213 -14.74 35.00 -8.42
CA ALA A 213 -15.49 36.19 -8.81
C ALA A 213 -15.50 36.35 -10.34
N MET A 214 -16.69 36.60 -10.91
CA MET A 214 -16.86 36.75 -12.36
C MET A 214 -16.56 38.16 -12.88
N SER A 215 -16.59 39.18 -12.02
CA SER A 215 -16.36 40.57 -12.45
C SER A 215 -14.99 40.83 -13.09
N PRO A 216 -13.86 40.20 -12.67
CA PRO A 216 -12.56 40.39 -13.31
C PRO A 216 -12.51 39.97 -14.79
N PHE A 217 -13.39 39.07 -15.24
CA PHE A 217 -13.43 38.64 -16.64
C PHE A 217 -13.93 39.75 -17.59
N LEU A 218 -14.62 40.78 -17.09
CA LEU A 218 -15.03 41.94 -17.90
C LEU A 218 -13.84 42.69 -18.49
N ALA A 219 -12.66 42.58 -17.87
CA ALA A 219 -11.38 43.13 -18.35
C ALA A 219 -10.64 42.15 -19.28
N ASN A 220 -11.36 41.27 -19.99
CA ASN A 220 -10.80 40.25 -20.90
C ASN A 220 -9.72 39.35 -20.28
N ARG A 221 -9.81 39.10 -18.96
CA ARG A 221 -8.86 38.26 -18.24
C ARG A 221 -9.14 36.78 -18.45
N SER A 222 -8.10 35.96 -18.44
CA SER A 222 -8.20 34.50 -18.52
C SER A 222 -7.78 33.83 -17.21
N TYR A 223 -8.50 32.78 -16.81
CA TYR A 223 -8.14 31.92 -15.68
C TYR A 223 -7.96 30.48 -16.18
N ILE A 224 -6.76 29.91 -16.00
CA ILE A 224 -6.38 28.64 -16.62
C ILE A 224 -5.84 27.69 -15.54
N GLY A 225 -6.58 26.62 -15.27
CA GLY A 225 -6.10 25.53 -14.41
C GLY A 225 -5.17 24.59 -15.17
N VAL A 226 -4.05 24.19 -14.56
CA VAL A 226 -3.07 23.26 -15.13
C VAL A 226 -2.71 22.18 -14.11
N ASP A 227 -2.94 20.92 -14.49
CA ASP A 227 -2.51 19.76 -13.72
C ASP A 227 -1.48 18.93 -14.50
N ILE A 228 -0.22 19.03 -14.10
CA ILE A 228 0.88 18.30 -14.74
C ILE A 228 0.89 16.82 -14.38
N ALA A 229 0.28 16.44 -13.26
CA ALA A 229 0.30 15.04 -12.79
C ALA A 229 -0.48 14.10 -13.71
N THR A 230 -1.47 14.61 -14.46
CA THR A 230 -2.29 13.82 -15.37
C THR A 230 -1.68 13.66 -16.75
N LEU A 231 -0.84 14.62 -17.18
CA LEU A 231 -0.30 14.66 -18.55
C LEU A 231 0.43 13.38 -19.00
N PRO A 232 1.23 12.69 -18.16
CA PRO A 232 1.86 11.43 -18.58
C PRO A 232 0.87 10.32 -18.93
N LEU A 233 -0.37 10.39 -18.41
CA LEU A 233 -1.43 9.43 -18.71
C LEU A 233 -2.25 9.84 -19.94
N ILE A 234 -2.59 11.13 -20.07
CA ILE A 234 -3.52 11.60 -21.11
C ILE A 234 -2.82 12.10 -22.38
N GLU A 235 -1.58 12.58 -22.28
CA GLU A 235 -0.79 13.14 -23.39
C GLU A 235 0.69 12.65 -23.34
N PRO A 236 0.95 11.33 -23.34
CA PRO A 236 2.32 10.79 -23.19
C PRO A 236 3.27 11.21 -24.32
N THR A 237 2.75 11.40 -25.53
CA THR A 237 3.55 11.93 -26.66
C THR A 237 4.01 13.36 -26.41
N TRP A 238 3.13 14.22 -25.88
CA TRP A 238 3.51 15.59 -25.52
C TRP A 238 4.58 15.59 -24.44
N VAL A 239 4.46 14.72 -23.43
CA VAL A 239 5.47 14.56 -22.37
C VAL A 239 6.82 14.16 -22.97
N GLN A 240 6.84 13.18 -23.87
CA GLN A 240 8.07 12.72 -24.54
C GLN A 240 8.77 13.86 -25.29
N GLU A 241 8.02 14.58 -26.13
CA GLU A 241 8.54 15.70 -26.94
C GLU A 241 9.10 16.82 -26.06
N HIS A 242 8.43 17.09 -24.93
CA HIS A 242 8.82 18.17 -24.03
C HIS A 242 9.96 17.75 -23.09
N LEU A 243 10.11 16.47 -22.74
CA LEU A 243 11.31 15.98 -22.07
C LEU A 243 12.55 16.14 -22.95
N VAL A 244 12.45 15.87 -24.25
CA VAL A 244 13.53 16.14 -25.21
C VAL A 244 13.80 17.64 -25.31
N THR A 245 12.76 18.47 -25.40
CA THR A 245 12.90 19.94 -25.40
C THR A 245 13.61 20.46 -24.16
N ILE A 246 13.36 19.87 -22.97
CA ILE A 246 14.06 20.23 -21.73
C ILE A 246 15.56 19.95 -21.86
N VAL A 247 15.96 18.81 -22.43
CA VAL A 247 17.37 18.49 -22.67
C VAL A 247 18.02 19.47 -23.65
N ASP A 248 17.31 19.85 -24.70
CA ASP A 248 17.80 20.83 -25.69
C ASP A 248 18.00 22.21 -25.06
N LEU A 249 17.02 22.68 -24.29
CA LEU A 249 17.12 23.96 -23.58
C LEU A 249 18.24 23.96 -22.53
N TYR A 250 18.45 22.83 -21.85
CA TYR A 250 19.56 22.67 -20.90
C TYR A 250 20.91 22.73 -21.63
N SER A 251 21.04 22.02 -22.76
CA SER A 251 22.26 21.99 -23.57
C SER A 251 22.60 23.37 -24.17
N GLN A 252 21.58 24.18 -24.45
CA GLN A 252 21.73 25.57 -24.91
C GLN A 252 21.97 26.56 -23.76
N VAL A 253 22.04 26.09 -22.51
CA VAL A 253 22.25 26.92 -21.31
C VAL A 253 21.12 27.95 -21.12
N ILE A 254 19.93 27.66 -21.67
CA ILE A 254 18.72 28.48 -21.52
C ILE A 254 18.06 28.21 -20.16
N ILE A 255 18.05 26.92 -19.77
CA ILE A 255 17.56 26.49 -18.46
C ILE A 255 18.68 25.83 -17.68
N HIS A 256 18.56 25.86 -16.35
CA HIS A 256 19.50 25.21 -15.45
C HIS A 256 18.80 24.26 -14.46
N PRO A 257 19.49 23.25 -13.93
CA PRO A 257 18.99 22.45 -12.82
C PRO A 257 18.52 23.32 -11.66
N VAL A 258 17.46 22.91 -10.98
CA VAL A 258 16.94 23.65 -9.83
C VAL A 258 17.91 23.49 -8.67
N ARG A 259 18.51 24.60 -8.24
CA ARG A 259 19.46 24.65 -7.12
C ARG A 259 18.98 25.64 -6.05
N PRO A 260 19.32 25.44 -4.76
CA PRO A 260 20.12 24.34 -4.21
C PRO A 260 19.37 23.00 -4.20
N ILE A 261 20.14 21.90 -4.13
CA ILE A 261 19.62 20.54 -4.00
C ILE A 261 19.97 20.02 -2.61
N THR A 262 18.96 19.71 -1.81
CA THR A 262 19.16 19.04 -0.52
C THR A 262 19.00 17.53 -0.72
N THR A 263 20.06 16.77 -0.53
CA THR A 263 20.06 15.32 -0.79
C THR A 263 19.97 14.54 0.52
N PHE A 264 19.10 13.52 0.54
CA PHE A 264 18.98 12.56 1.63
C PHE A 264 19.25 11.15 1.08
N PRO A 265 19.99 10.29 1.80
CA PRO A 265 20.07 8.88 1.45
C PRO A 265 18.71 8.20 1.61
N ALA A 266 18.45 7.14 0.84
CA ALA A 266 17.16 6.43 0.83
C ALA A 266 16.71 5.90 2.21
N ASN A 267 17.65 5.56 3.10
CA ASN A 267 17.34 5.13 4.47
C ASN A 267 16.91 6.28 5.40
N GLN A 268 17.06 7.55 4.98
CA GLN A 268 16.60 8.75 5.68
C GLN A 268 15.41 9.41 4.96
N VAL A 269 14.62 8.63 4.24
CA VAL A 269 13.45 9.16 3.51
C VAL A 269 12.47 9.86 4.45
N GLU A 270 12.29 9.37 5.69
CA GLU A 270 11.44 10.02 6.70
C GLU A 270 11.95 11.42 7.08
N ASP A 271 13.25 11.56 7.32
CA ASP A 271 13.87 12.86 7.61
C ASP A 271 13.70 13.85 6.45
N ALA A 272 13.75 13.35 5.22
CA ALA A 272 13.51 14.14 4.03
C ALA A 272 12.06 14.68 3.98
N PHE A 273 11.07 13.85 4.32
CA PHE A 273 9.68 14.29 4.46
C PHE A 273 9.49 15.30 5.60
N ARG A 274 10.10 15.05 6.77
CA ARG A 274 10.07 15.99 7.90
C ARG A 274 10.73 17.34 7.55
N HIS A 275 11.83 17.33 6.81
CA HIS A 275 12.46 18.56 6.32
C HIS A 275 11.55 19.31 5.34
N LEU A 276 10.90 18.58 4.42
CA LEU A 276 9.94 19.15 3.47
C LEU A 276 8.76 19.81 4.20
N GLN A 277 8.24 19.18 5.26
CA GLN A 277 7.12 19.66 6.07
C GLN A 277 7.36 21.03 6.72
N LYS A 278 8.60 21.31 7.14
CA LYS A 278 8.97 22.62 7.71
C LYS A 278 8.80 23.80 6.73
N GLY A 279 8.79 23.53 5.42
CA GLY A 279 8.63 24.58 4.39
C GLY A 279 9.79 25.57 4.27
N GLN A 280 10.91 25.31 4.95
CA GLN A 280 12.09 26.18 5.02
C GLN A 280 13.06 25.98 3.84
N HIS A 281 12.93 24.87 3.11
CA HIS A 281 13.82 24.54 1.99
C HIS A 281 13.74 25.58 0.85
N ILE A 282 14.86 25.71 0.14
CA ILE A 282 15.01 26.43 -1.12
C ILE A 282 15.36 25.39 -2.18
N GLY A 283 14.83 25.50 -3.39
CA GLY A 283 15.12 24.55 -4.46
C GLY A 283 14.38 23.23 -4.31
N LYS A 284 15.10 22.11 -4.41
CA LYS A 284 14.51 20.77 -4.48
C LYS A 284 15.19 19.80 -3.50
N LEU A 285 14.42 18.87 -2.95
CA LEU A 285 14.95 17.74 -2.19
C LEU A 285 15.10 16.52 -3.11
N CYS A 286 16.19 15.76 -2.97
CA CYS A 286 16.43 14.52 -3.71
C CYS A 286 16.68 13.35 -2.76
N ILE A 287 16.14 12.18 -3.11
CA ILE A 287 16.46 10.92 -2.44
C ILE A 287 17.53 10.21 -3.27
N GLN A 288 18.66 9.88 -2.66
CA GLN A 288 19.76 9.19 -3.30
C GLN A 288 19.75 7.70 -2.92
N PHE A 289 19.73 6.86 -3.94
CA PHE A 289 19.92 5.42 -3.81
C PHE A 289 21.41 5.10 -4.00
N SER A 290 21.96 4.27 -3.12
CA SER A 290 23.26 3.63 -3.31
C SER A 290 23.07 2.24 -3.91
N ASP A 291 24.14 1.65 -4.43
CA ASP A 291 24.14 0.27 -4.94
C ASP A 291 23.88 -0.79 -3.83
N SER A 292 23.98 -0.39 -2.56
CA SER A 292 23.70 -1.22 -1.39
C SER A 292 23.09 -0.36 -0.29
N PRO A 293 21.80 0.00 -0.42
CA PRO A 293 21.17 0.90 0.53
C PRO A 293 20.81 0.11 1.80
N ASP A 294 21.20 0.62 2.97
CA ASP A 294 20.85 0.05 4.27
C ASP A 294 19.39 0.35 4.60
N LEU A 295 18.48 -0.31 3.88
CA LEU A 295 17.04 -0.13 4.01
C LEU A 295 16.47 -1.15 5.00
N ARG A 296 15.62 -0.66 5.91
CA ARG A 296 14.85 -1.51 6.79
C ARG A 296 13.92 -2.41 5.97
N LEU A 297 14.08 -3.72 6.11
CA LEU A 297 13.17 -4.68 5.49
C LEU A 297 11.78 -4.56 6.14
N VAL A 298 10.78 -4.16 5.35
CA VAL A 298 9.37 -4.24 5.73
C VAL A 298 8.76 -5.42 4.98
N LEU A 299 8.22 -6.38 5.72
CA LEU A 299 7.51 -7.51 5.14
C LEU A 299 6.17 -7.01 4.58
N ARG A 300 5.98 -7.13 3.26
CA ARG A 300 4.67 -6.97 2.62
C ARG A 300 4.04 -8.33 2.36
N VAL A 301 2.76 -8.47 2.68
CA VAL A 301 1.95 -9.59 2.19
C VAL A 301 1.54 -9.21 0.77
N ALA A 302 1.86 -10.05 -0.20
CA ALA A 302 1.42 -9.82 -1.57
C ALA A 302 -0.11 -9.82 -1.62
N GLU A 303 -0.72 -8.95 -2.42
CA GLU A 303 -2.17 -8.96 -2.60
C GLU A 303 -2.58 -10.09 -3.54
N LEU A 304 -3.73 -10.71 -3.27
CA LEU A 304 -4.31 -11.72 -4.14
C LEU A 304 -5.40 -11.09 -5.01
N GLU A 305 -5.22 -11.12 -6.32
CA GLU A 305 -6.26 -10.78 -7.27
C GLU A 305 -6.55 -11.98 -8.17
N LEU A 306 -7.78 -12.49 -8.08
CA LEU A 306 -8.26 -13.63 -8.86
C LEU A 306 -8.89 -13.13 -10.16
N ARG A 307 -8.45 -13.73 -11.26
CA ARG A 307 -8.92 -13.43 -12.60
C ARG A 307 -10.42 -13.70 -12.76
N ALA A 308 -11.14 -12.70 -13.26
CA ALA A 308 -12.58 -12.77 -13.52
C ALA A 308 -12.95 -13.62 -14.75
N ASP A 309 -12.02 -13.82 -15.70
CA ASP A 309 -12.19 -14.63 -16.92
C ASP A 309 -11.92 -16.13 -16.73
N ARG A 310 -11.82 -16.59 -15.46
CA ARG A 310 -11.39 -17.95 -15.11
C ARG A 310 -12.31 -18.64 -14.13
N ALA A 311 -12.33 -19.97 -14.20
CA ALA A 311 -13.04 -20.83 -13.27
C ALA A 311 -12.09 -21.41 -12.20
N TYR A 312 -12.60 -21.57 -10.98
CA TYR A 312 -11.85 -22.17 -9.86
C TYR A 312 -12.58 -23.40 -9.33
N LEU A 313 -11.90 -24.55 -9.36
CA LEU A 313 -12.48 -25.85 -9.00
C LEU A 313 -12.23 -26.18 -7.53
N PHE A 314 -13.32 -26.32 -6.78
CA PHE A 314 -13.37 -26.84 -5.43
C PHE A 314 -13.73 -28.32 -5.48
N VAL A 315 -12.89 -29.16 -4.91
CA VAL A 315 -13.20 -30.59 -4.72
C VAL A 315 -13.45 -30.83 -3.25
N GLY A 316 -14.69 -31.21 -2.92
CA GLY A 316 -15.24 -30.89 -1.61
C GLY A 316 -15.44 -29.38 -1.45
N GLY A 317 -15.85 -28.92 -0.27
CA GLY A 317 -15.89 -27.48 0.03
C GLY A 317 -17.24 -26.79 -0.06
N MET A 318 -18.32 -27.49 -0.38
CA MET A 318 -19.71 -26.99 -0.21
C MET A 318 -20.09 -26.74 1.26
N ARG A 319 -19.18 -27.01 2.22
CA ARG A 319 -19.42 -26.94 3.66
C ARG A 319 -18.14 -26.57 4.40
N GLY A 320 -18.28 -26.03 5.61
CA GLY A 320 -17.16 -25.78 6.52
C GLY A 320 -16.10 -24.91 5.87
N ILE A 321 -14.83 -25.33 5.95
CA ILE A 321 -13.65 -24.60 5.47
C ILE A 321 -13.81 -24.12 4.02
N GLY A 322 -14.40 -24.94 3.14
CA GLY A 322 -14.55 -24.56 1.74
C GLY A 322 -15.53 -23.43 1.49
N VAL A 323 -16.53 -23.24 2.37
CA VAL A 323 -17.48 -22.10 2.27
C VAL A 323 -16.76 -20.79 2.59
N SER A 324 -15.96 -20.79 3.65
CA SER A 324 -15.12 -19.65 4.03
C SER A 324 -14.17 -19.26 2.90
N ILE A 325 -13.42 -20.24 2.35
CA ILE A 325 -12.50 -20.00 1.24
C ILE A 325 -13.26 -19.52 0.00
N ALA A 326 -14.43 -20.07 -0.32
CA ALA A 326 -15.24 -19.64 -1.46
C ALA A 326 -15.66 -18.17 -1.35
N ARG A 327 -16.22 -17.75 -0.21
CA ARG A 327 -16.61 -16.35 0.04
C ARG A 327 -15.41 -15.41 -0.09
N TRP A 328 -14.29 -15.79 0.53
CA TRP A 328 -13.05 -15.04 0.47
C TRP A 328 -12.50 -14.94 -0.95
N MET A 329 -12.54 -16.01 -1.75
CA MET A 329 -12.11 -15.94 -3.15
C MET A 329 -13.00 -15.01 -3.99
N VAL A 330 -14.30 -14.95 -3.73
CA VAL A 330 -15.20 -14.00 -4.41
C VAL A 330 -14.86 -12.56 -4.04
N SER A 331 -14.54 -12.28 -2.77
CA SER A 331 -14.10 -10.95 -2.36
C SER A 331 -12.74 -10.53 -2.97
N HIS A 332 -11.96 -11.50 -3.46
CA HIS A 332 -10.69 -11.29 -4.15
C HIS A 332 -10.80 -11.41 -5.68
N GLY A 333 -12.02 -11.31 -6.24
CA GLY A 333 -12.24 -11.17 -7.68
C GLY A 333 -12.74 -12.41 -8.42
N ALA A 334 -12.85 -13.57 -7.77
CA ALA A 334 -13.36 -14.77 -8.43
C ALA A 334 -14.83 -14.58 -8.89
N LYS A 335 -15.09 -14.82 -10.18
CA LYS A 335 -16.43 -14.71 -10.78
C LYS A 335 -17.09 -16.05 -11.11
N THR A 336 -16.34 -17.15 -11.10
CA THR A 336 -16.90 -18.48 -11.32
C THR A 336 -16.22 -19.52 -10.44
N LEU A 337 -17.02 -20.15 -9.57
CA LEU A 337 -16.61 -21.25 -8.72
C LEU A 337 -17.31 -22.53 -9.17
N VAL A 338 -16.56 -23.63 -9.21
CA VAL A 338 -17.08 -24.95 -9.57
C VAL A 338 -16.88 -25.90 -8.40
N PHE A 339 -17.95 -26.56 -7.96
CA PHE A 339 -17.91 -27.48 -6.83
C PHE A 339 -18.17 -28.91 -7.28
N LEU A 340 -17.19 -29.78 -7.07
CA LEU A 340 -17.32 -31.23 -7.24
C LEU A 340 -17.37 -31.90 -5.87
N SER A 341 -18.50 -32.53 -5.55
CA SER A 341 -18.61 -33.39 -4.37
C SER A 341 -19.68 -34.45 -4.58
N ARG A 342 -19.67 -35.53 -3.78
CA ARG A 342 -20.61 -36.66 -3.95
C ARG A 342 -22.09 -36.26 -3.99
N SER A 343 -22.47 -35.16 -3.33
CA SER A 343 -23.86 -34.68 -3.23
C SER A 343 -23.98 -33.19 -3.55
N ALA A 344 -23.06 -32.61 -4.34
CA ALA A 344 -23.04 -31.16 -4.57
C ALA A 344 -24.34 -30.69 -5.21
N GLY A 345 -24.98 -29.68 -4.62
CA GLY A 345 -26.20 -29.04 -5.16
C GLY A 345 -27.50 -29.80 -4.85
N GLU A 346 -27.42 -30.99 -4.22
CA GLU A 346 -28.58 -31.80 -3.89
C GLU A 346 -29.32 -31.31 -2.64
N LYS A 347 -28.59 -30.70 -1.69
CA LYS A 347 -29.10 -30.29 -0.37
C LYS A 347 -29.53 -28.83 -0.36
N GLU A 348 -30.43 -28.47 0.55
CA GLU A 348 -30.91 -27.08 0.65
C GLU A 348 -29.78 -26.12 1.10
N GLU A 349 -28.86 -26.56 1.96
CA GLU A 349 -27.71 -25.73 2.34
C GLU A 349 -26.78 -25.46 1.16
N ASP A 350 -26.64 -26.44 0.26
CA ASP A 350 -25.83 -26.31 -0.95
C ASP A 350 -26.46 -25.27 -1.90
N ARG A 351 -27.79 -25.26 -2.02
CA ARG A 351 -28.55 -24.26 -2.80
C ARG A 351 -28.50 -22.87 -2.16
N ALA A 352 -28.51 -22.80 -0.83
CA ALA A 352 -28.35 -21.54 -0.11
C ALA A 352 -26.99 -20.90 -0.39
N LEU A 353 -25.91 -21.68 -0.36
CA LEU A 353 -24.57 -21.21 -0.72
C LEU A 353 -24.50 -20.71 -2.17
N VAL A 354 -25.10 -21.45 -3.12
CA VAL A 354 -25.13 -21.04 -4.53
C VAL A 354 -25.86 -19.70 -4.70
N ARG A 355 -26.98 -19.49 -4.00
CA ARG A 355 -27.69 -18.19 -4.00
C ARG A 355 -26.83 -17.07 -3.42
N GLU A 356 -26.20 -17.32 -2.27
CA GLU A 356 -25.32 -16.35 -1.61
C GLU A 356 -24.16 -15.93 -2.53
N LEU A 357 -23.44 -16.88 -3.13
CA LEU A 357 -22.33 -16.57 -4.04
C LEU A 357 -22.81 -15.80 -5.29
N SER A 358 -24.02 -16.09 -5.77
CA SER A 358 -24.63 -15.34 -6.88
C SER A 358 -24.94 -13.89 -6.49
N GLU A 359 -25.41 -13.64 -5.27
CA GLU A 359 -25.64 -12.28 -4.74
C GLU A 359 -24.32 -11.51 -4.56
N MET A 360 -23.23 -12.21 -4.24
CA MET A 360 -21.88 -11.65 -4.24
C MET A 360 -21.30 -11.42 -5.65
N GLY A 361 -22.06 -11.73 -6.71
CA GLY A 361 -21.66 -11.53 -8.11
C GLY A 361 -20.75 -12.63 -8.67
N CYS A 362 -20.85 -13.85 -8.16
CA CYS A 362 -20.11 -15.02 -8.62
C CYS A 362 -21.05 -16.17 -9.03
N GLN A 363 -20.81 -16.75 -10.21
CA GLN A 363 -21.52 -17.95 -10.65
C GLN A 363 -20.97 -19.19 -9.93
N ALA A 364 -21.84 -19.98 -9.28
CA ALA A 364 -21.47 -21.25 -8.67
C ALA A 364 -22.06 -22.43 -9.46
N LEU A 365 -21.20 -23.29 -10.02
CA LEU A 365 -21.59 -24.52 -10.72
C LEU A 365 -21.40 -25.72 -9.78
N THR A 366 -22.38 -26.61 -9.68
CA THR A 366 -22.32 -27.77 -8.79
C THR A 366 -22.42 -29.07 -9.58
N PHE A 367 -21.54 -30.02 -9.26
CA PHE A 367 -21.48 -31.33 -9.91
C PHE A 367 -21.45 -32.44 -8.85
N ALA A 368 -22.49 -33.26 -8.83
CA ALA A 368 -22.54 -34.45 -7.99
C ALA A 368 -21.63 -35.55 -8.57
N GLY A 369 -20.66 -36.03 -7.80
CA GLY A 369 -19.74 -37.06 -8.26
C GLY A 369 -18.58 -37.36 -7.29
N ASP A 370 -17.94 -38.52 -7.46
CA ASP A 370 -16.74 -38.89 -6.72
C ASP A 370 -15.48 -38.48 -7.50
N VAL A 371 -14.60 -37.70 -6.88
CA VAL A 371 -13.32 -37.29 -7.48
C VAL A 371 -12.38 -38.49 -7.68
N ALA A 372 -12.55 -39.57 -6.90
CA ALA A 372 -11.77 -40.79 -7.09
C ALA A 372 -12.17 -41.57 -8.37
N ASP A 373 -13.23 -41.17 -9.06
CA ASP A 373 -13.59 -41.65 -10.40
C ASP A 373 -13.10 -40.67 -11.49
N LEU A 374 -12.11 -41.10 -12.27
CA LEU A 374 -11.50 -40.29 -13.32
C LEU A 374 -12.51 -39.87 -14.38
N ALA A 375 -13.46 -40.74 -14.75
CA ALA A 375 -14.46 -40.42 -15.76
C ALA A 375 -15.38 -39.29 -15.29
N THR A 376 -15.68 -39.25 -13.99
CA THR A 376 -16.42 -38.15 -13.37
C THR A 376 -15.62 -36.85 -13.42
N VAL A 377 -14.33 -36.86 -13.05
CA VAL A 377 -13.49 -35.66 -13.11
C VAL A 377 -13.38 -35.12 -14.54
N GLN A 378 -13.12 -35.99 -15.52
CA GLN A 378 -13.02 -35.61 -16.94
C GLN A 378 -14.32 -35.01 -17.47
N ARG A 379 -15.47 -35.59 -17.12
CA ARG A 379 -16.79 -35.06 -17.49
C ARG A 379 -17.01 -33.66 -16.91
N VAL A 380 -16.65 -33.44 -15.65
CA VAL A 380 -16.79 -32.13 -14.99
C VAL A 380 -15.89 -31.09 -15.66
N VAL A 381 -14.60 -31.40 -15.83
CA VAL A 381 -13.63 -30.50 -16.49
C VAL A 381 -14.11 -30.13 -17.90
N SER A 382 -14.62 -31.10 -18.67
CA SER A 382 -15.11 -30.87 -20.04
C SER A 382 -16.43 -30.07 -20.10
N SER A 383 -17.19 -30.01 -19.01
CA SER A 383 -18.47 -29.29 -18.96
C SER A 383 -18.31 -27.80 -18.60
N ILE A 384 -17.11 -27.38 -18.20
CA ILE A 384 -16.83 -26.00 -17.81
C ILE A 384 -16.42 -25.22 -19.05
N ALA A 385 -17.19 -24.19 -19.41
CA ALA A 385 -16.96 -23.41 -20.62
C ALA A 385 -15.74 -22.48 -20.53
N MET A 386 -15.32 -22.12 -19.31
CA MET A 386 -14.18 -21.23 -19.07
C MET A 386 -12.93 -22.02 -18.70
N PRO A 387 -11.72 -21.54 -19.06
CA PRO A 387 -10.49 -22.15 -18.59
C PRO A 387 -10.41 -22.19 -17.06
N ILE A 388 -10.04 -23.35 -16.52
CA ILE A 388 -9.80 -23.51 -15.09
C ILE A 388 -8.42 -22.93 -14.79
N ALA A 389 -8.34 -21.99 -13.85
CA ALA A 389 -7.09 -21.38 -13.43
C ALA A 389 -6.58 -21.92 -12.10
N GLY A 390 -7.44 -22.48 -11.25
CA GLY A 390 -7.00 -22.95 -9.95
C GLY A 390 -7.88 -24.04 -9.35
N VAL A 391 -7.26 -24.85 -8.48
CA VAL A 391 -7.92 -25.95 -7.79
C VAL A 391 -7.68 -25.89 -6.29
N ILE A 392 -8.76 -26.09 -5.53
CA ILE A 392 -8.76 -26.23 -4.07
C ILE A 392 -9.30 -27.63 -3.73
N GLN A 393 -8.41 -28.55 -3.37
CA GLN A 393 -8.74 -29.93 -3.03
C GLN A 393 -8.92 -30.08 -1.52
N LEU A 394 -10.18 -30.20 -1.08
CA LEU A 394 -10.62 -30.30 0.30
C LEU A 394 -11.32 -31.65 0.60
N ALA A 395 -11.42 -32.54 -0.39
CA ALA A 395 -12.13 -33.80 -0.20
C ALA A 395 -11.48 -34.65 0.89
N MET A 396 -12.27 -35.03 1.87
CA MET A 396 -11.83 -35.87 2.99
C MET A 396 -12.96 -36.76 3.51
N VAL A 397 -12.56 -37.90 4.05
CA VAL A 397 -13.40 -38.81 4.83
C VAL A 397 -12.53 -39.30 5.99
N LEU A 398 -13.08 -39.27 7.21
CA LEU A 398 -12.42 -39.83 8.39
C LEU A 398 -12.94 -41.25 8.63
N ALA A 399 -12.04 -42.13 9.05
CA ALA A 399 -12.33 -43.53 9.34
C ALA A 399 -11.38 -44.00 10.46
N ASP A 400 -11.50 -43.31 11.60
CA ASP A 400 -10.57 -43.41 12.72
C ASP A 400 -10.71 -44.77 13.41
N THR A 401 -9.60 -45.49 13.52
CA THR A 401 -9.52 -46.81 14.14
C THR A 401 -8.07 -47.13 14.49
N GLY A 402 -7.85 -47.90 15.56
CA GLY A 402 -6.52 -48.40 15.90
C GLY A 402 -5.92 -49.21 14.75
N VAL A 403 -4.60 -49.15 14.57
CA VAL A 403 -3.92 -49.83 13.43
C VAL A 403 -4.16 -51.33 13.40
N MET A 404 -4.30 -51.96 14.58
CA MET A 404 -4.58 -53.39 14.70
C MET A 404 -6.02 -53.76 14.30
N ASP A 405 -6.94 -52.79 14.36
CA ASP A 405 -8.37 -52.96 14.02
C ASP A 405 -8.72 -52.35 12.66
N MET A 406 -7.70 -51.99 11.86
CA MET A 406 -7.86 -51.31 10.59
C MET A 406 -8.03 -52.30 9.45
N ASP A 407 -9.27 -52.45 8.99
CA ASP A 407 -9.56 -53.18 7.75
C ASP A 407 -9.28 -52.33 6.49
N ILE A 408 -9.22 -53.02 5.35
CA ILE A 408 -8.95 -52.39 4.04
C ILE A 408 -10.04 -51.40 3.61
N GLY A 409 -11.28 -51.57 4.08
CA GLY A 409 -12.39 -50.68 3.80
C GLY A 409 -12.19 -49.32 4.45
N LYS A 410 -11.88 -49.30 5.76
CA LYS A 410 -11.54 -48.08 6.51
C LYS A 410 -10.28 -47.41 6.00
N TRP A 411 -9.26 -48.18 5.60
CA TRP A 411 -8.07 -47.65 4.95
C TRP A 411 -8.45 -46.88 3.66
N ASN A 412 -9.14 -47.57 2.74
CA ASN A 412 -9.52 -47.00 1.46
C ASN A 412 -10.48 -45.81 1.59
N ALA A 413 -11.38 -45.82 2.59
CA ALA A 413 -12.31 -44.72 2.82
C ALA A 413 -11.59 -43.38 3.04
N ALA A 414 -10.53 -43.35 3.86
CA ALA A 414 -9.76 -42.14 4.13
C ALA A 414 -8.78 -41.77 3.01
N VAL A 415 -8.17 -42.78 2.36
CA VAL A 415 -7.11 -42.59 1.37
C VAL A 415 -7.65 -42.14 0.01
N ARG A 416 -8.70 -42.81 -0.51
CA ARG A 416 -9.20 -42.61 -1.88
C ARG A 416 -9.51 -41.15 -2.26
N PRO A 417 -10.29 -40.37 -1.48
CA PRO A 417 -10.66 -39.02 -1.90
C PRO A 417 -9.46 -38.06 -1.98
N LYS A 418 -8.44 -38.28 -1.13
CA LYS A 418 -7.21 -37.48 -1.13
C LYS A 418 -6.24 -37.95 -2.19
N VAL A 419 -5.91 -39.23 -2.24
CA VAL A 419 -4.84 -39.75 -3.10
C VAL A 419 -5.32 -39.95 -4.53
N ASN A 420 -6.27 -40.87 -4.75
CA ASN A 420 -6.80 -41.12 -6.09
C ASN A 420 -7.50 -39.88 -6.65
N GLY A 421 -8.23 -39.15 -5.81
CA GLY A 421 -8.85 -37.88 -6.21
C GLY A 421 -7.85 -36.85 -6.72
N THR A 422 -6.75 -36.62 -5.98
CA THR A 422 -5.70 -35.69 -6.41
C THR A 422 -4.99 -36.16 -7.67
N TRP A 423 -4.74 -37.47 -7.82
CA TRP A 423 -4.14 -38.01 -9.03
C TRP A 423 -5.05 -37.82 -10.26
N ASN A 424 -6.35 -38.07 -10.11
CA ASN A 424 -7.30 -37.87 -11.20
C ASN A 424 -7.39 -36.40 -11.61
N LEU A 425 -7.34 -35.47 -10.64
CA LEU A 425 -7.25 -34.04 -10.93
C LEU A 425 -5.96 -33.69 -11.68
N HIS A 426 -4.82 -34.29 -11.29
CA HIS A 426 -3.55 -34.09 -11.98
C HIS A 426 -3.61 -34.47 -13.46
N GLU A 427 -4.24 -35.61 -13.77
CA GLU A 427 -4.36 -36.15 -15.13
C GLU A 427 -5.38 -35.38 -15.97
N ALA A 428 -6.50 -34.93 -15.37
CA ALA A 428 -7.61 -34.33 -16.10
C ALA A 428 -7.49 -32.82 -16.32
N LEU A 429 -6.67 -32.12 -15.54
CA LEU A 429 -6.56 -30.66 -15.57
C LEU A 429 -5.38 -30.17 -16.43
N PRO A 430 -5.46 -28.93 -16.94
CA PRO A 430 -4.37 -28.36 -17.71
C PRO A 430 -3.11 -28.13 -16.85
N THR A 431 -1.98 -27.90 -17.51
CA THR A 431 -0.68 -27.73 -16.87
C THR A 431 -0.40 -26.28 -16.45
N ASP A 432 -1.06 -25.31 -17.06
CA ASP A 432 -0.88 -23.86 -16.87
C ASP A 432 -1.81 -23.25 -15.80
N LEU A 433 -2.11 -24.03 -14.74
CA LEU A 433 -2.86 -23.52 -13.59
C LEU A 433 -2.05 -22.46 -12.84
N ASP A 434 -2.74 -21.42 -12.38
CA ASP A 434 -2.20 -20.40 -11.45
C ASP A 434 -1.95 -21.04 -10.07
N PHE A 435 -2.80 -21.98 -9.64
CA PHE A 435 -2.59 -22.71 -8.39
C PHE A 435 -3.24 -24.10 -8.33
N PHE A 436 -2.65 -24.98 -7.52
CA PHE A 436 -3.22 -26.28 -7.13
C PHE A 436 -2.97 -26.47 -5.64
N VAL A 437 -3.95 -26.13 -4.80
CA VAL A 437 -3.82 -26.17 -3.34
C VAL A 437 -4.56 -27.39 -2.80
N MET A 438 -3.87 -28.17 -1.97
CA MET A 438 -4.45 -29.34 -1.30
C MET A 438 -4.48 -29.11 0.21
N ALA A 439 -5.64 -29.31 0.83
CA ALA A 439 -5.73 -29.36 2.28
C ALA A 439 -5.18 -30.71 2.77
N SER A 440 -4.04 -30.64 3.45
CA SER A 440 -3.39 -31.73 4.17
C SER A 440 -3.71 -31.61 5.66
N SER A 441 -2.93 -32.24 6.53
CA SER A 441 -3.12 -32.17 7.99
C SER A 441 -1.81 -32.38 8.73
N LEU A 442 -1.66 -31.70 9.87
CA LEU A 442 -0.56 -31.94 10.81
C LEU A 442 -0.43 -33.41 11.24
N SER A 443 -1.51 -34.19 11.18
CA SER A 443 -1.47 -35.65 11.42
C SER A 443 -0.56 -36.40 10.45
N GLY A 444 -0.40 -35.92 9.21
CA GLY A 444 0.55 -36.47 8.24
C GLY A 444 2.02 -36.20 8.57
N ILE A 445 2.28 -35.24 9.46
CA ILE A 445 3.64 -34.83 9.87
C ILE A 445 4.04 -35.46 11.19
N PHE A 446 3.13 -35.43 12.17
CA PHE A 446 3.43 -35.85 13.56
C PHE A 446 2.68 -37.11 14.00
N GLY A 447 1.72 -37.58 13.19
CA GLY A 447 0.83 -38.67 13.55
C GLY A 447 -0.30 -38.24 14.49
N ASN A 448 -1.39 -38.99 14.46
CA ASN A 448 -2.44 -38.93 15.46
C ASN A 448 -2.96 -40.35 15.74
N TYR A 449 -3.25 -40.66 17.00
CA TYR A 449 -3.71 -42.01 17.37
C TYR A 449 -5.04 -42.31 16.69
N GLY A 450 -5.17 -43.53 16.14
CA GLY A 450 -6.36 -43.95 15.40
C GLY A 450 -6.46 -43.42 13.97
N GLN A 451 -5.52 -42.60 13.49
CA GLN A 451 -5.61 -41.93 12.19
C GLN A 451 -4.48 -42.35 11.23
N SER A 452 -3.96 -43.57 11.31
CA SER A 452 -2.84 -44.01 10.44
C SER A 452 -3.19 -43.97 8.94
N ASN A 453 -4.43 -44.30 8.57
CA ASN A 453 -4.95 -44.16 7.20
C ASN A 453 -5.01 -42.69 6.74
N TYR A 454 -5.54 -41.80 7.57
CA TYR A 454 -5.66 -40.37 7.28
C TYR A 454 -4.30 -39.69 7.22
N ALA A 455 -3.41 -39.97 8.17
CA ALA A 455 -2.04 -39.49 8.19
C ALA A 455 -1.30 -39.90 6.91
N ALA A 456 -1.37 -41.17 6.51
CA ALA A 456 -0.74 -41.66 5.28
C ALA A 456 -1.25 -40.93 4.04
N ALA A 457 -2.56 -40.67 3.94
CA ALA A 457 -3.14 -39.92 2.83
C ALA A 457 -2.61 -38.48 2.75
N ASN A 458 -2.47 -37.80 3.89
CA ASN A 458 -1.95 -36.44 3.98
C ASN A 458 -0.45 -36.37 3.63
N THR A 459 0.36 -37.30 4.16
CA THR A 459 1.79 -37.39 3.79
C THR A 459 1.98 -37.59 2.28
N ILE A 460 1.08 -38.33 1.62
CA ILE A 460 1.11 -38.47 0.16
C ILE A 460 0.78 -37.14 -0.54
N LEU A 461 -0.16 -36.33 -0.05
CA LEU A 461 -0.43 -35.02 -0.63
C LEU A 461 0.80 -34.10 -0.55
N ASP A 462 1.50 -34.12 0.58
CA ASP A 462 2.71 -33.32 0.77
C ASP A 462 3.83 -33.74 -0.20
N ALA A 463 4.03 -35.05 -0.35
CA ALA A 463 4.96 -35.59 -1.35
C ALA A 463 4.50 -35.29 -2.79
N PHE A 464 3.19 -35.32 -3.04
CA PHE A 464 2.61 -35.03 -4.35
C PHE A 464 2.83 -33.56 -4.77
N ALA A 465 2.71 -32.61 -3.84
CA ALA A 465 3.04 -31.21 -4.14
C ALA A 465 4.50 -31.06 -4.57
N GLN A 466 5.43 -31.73 -3.88
CA GLN A 466 6.85 -31.73 -4.24
C GLN A 466 7.07 -32.35 -5.62
N PHE A 467 6.42 -33.48 -5.91
CA PHE A 467 6.44 -34.11 -7.22
C PHE A 467 5.94 -33.17 -8.32
N ARG A 468 4.76 -32.58 -8.16
CA ARG A 468 4.15 -31.71 -9.17
C ARG A 468 5.00 -30.46 -9.44
N GLN A 469 5.55 -29.86 -8.38
CA GLN A 469 6.52 -28.75 -8.47
C GLN A 469 7.80 -29.12 -9.20
N SER A 470 8.34 -30.33 -8.97
CA SER A 470 9.55 -30.80 -9.68
C SER A 470 9.36 -30.90 -11.19
N ARG A 471 8.10 -30.94 -11.66
CA ARG A 471 7.74 -30.90 -13.09
C ARG A 471 7.41 -29.49 -13.59
N GLY A 472 7.65 -28.45 -12.79
CA GLY A 472 7.34 -27.06 -13.13
C GLY A 472 5.85 -26.72 -13.05
N LEU A 473 5.03 -27.57 -12.43
CA LEU A 473 3.58 -27.38 -12.35
C LEU A 473 3.18 -26.81 -11.00
N ALA A 474 2.09 -26.03 -10.97
CA ALA A 474 1.61 -25.43 -9.74
C ALA A 474 1.16 -26.50 -8.73
N ALA A 475 1.59 -26.36 -7.46
CA ALA A 475 1.14 -27.17 -6.33
C ALA A 475 1.58 -26.63 -4.96
N SER A 476 0.65 -26.62 -4.00
CA SER A 476 0.91 -26.33 -2.58
C SER A 476 0.10 -27.26 -1.67
N THR A 477 0.62 -27.58 -0.48
CA THR A 477 -0.15 -28.19 0.61
C THR A 477 -0.26 -27.28 1.81
N VAL A 478 -1.41 -27.35 2.48
CA VAL A 478 -1.63 -26.73 3.79
C VAL A 478 -1.91 -27.83 4.80
N ASP A 479 -0.94 -28.13 5.65
CA ASP A 479 -1.04 -29.06 6.77
C ASP A 479 -1.79 -28.39 7.93
N LEU A 480 -3.12 -28.54 7.90
CA LEU A 480 -4.00 -27.92 8.87
C LEU A 480 -3.99 -28.68 10.20
N GLY A 481 -3.87 -27.92 11.28
CA GLY A 481 -4.31 -28.31 12.61
C GLY A 481 -5.83 -28.21 12.74
N VAL A 482 -6.30 -28.04 13.96
CA VAL A 482 -7.73 -28.02 14.28
C VAL A 482 -8.28 -26.64 13.95
N VAL A 483 -9.24 -26.55 13.05
CA VAL A 483 -9.90 -25.27 12.71
C VAL A 483 -11.09 -25.06 13.65
N ASP A 484 -11.13 -23.91 14.32
CA ASP A 484 -12.27 -23.51 15.17
C ASP A 484 -13.47 -23.10 14.33
N GLU A 485 -14.66 -23.18 14.93
CA GLU A 485 -15.96 -22.65 14.45
C GLU A 485 -16.49 -23.25 13.11
N ILE A 486 -15.61 -23.62 12.18
CA ILE A 486 -15.90 -23.99 10.81
C ILE A 486 -15.22 -25.33 10.47
N GLY A 487 -15.99 -26.42 10.41
CA GLY A 487 -15.42 -27.72 10.00
C GLY A 487 -16.23 -28.95 10.38
N TRP A 488 -15.57 -30.10 10.38
CA TRP A 488 -16.12 -31.37 10.88
C TRP A 488 -16.01 -31.45 12.41
N VAL A 489 -14.95 -30.87 13.00
CA VAL A 489 -14.69 -30.88 14.45
C VAL A 489 -15.71 -30.01 15.21
N SER A 490 -16.12 -28.84 14.68
CA SER A 490 -17.15 -28.00 15.30
C SER A 490 -18.55 -28.64 15.34
N ARG A 491 -18.81 -29.67 14.53
CA ARG A 491 -20.09 -30.42 14.52
C ARG A 491 -20.11 -31.62 15.47
N ASN A 492 -18.98 -31.97 16.08
CA ASN A 492 -18.85 -33.08 17.03
C ASN A 492 -18.24 -32.57 18.35
N ALA A 493 -19.09 -32.07 19.25
CA ALA A 493 -18.69 -31.39 20.49
C ALA A 493 -17.81 -32.24 21.43
N SER A 494 -17.93 -33.57 21.42
CA SER A 494 -17.08 -34.49 22.17
C SER A 494 -15.65 -34.55 21.61
N VAL A 495 -15.51 -34.58 20.29
CA VAL A 495 -14.21 -34.61 19.59
C VAL A 495 -13.49 -33.27 19.74
N HIS A 496 -14.21 -32.15 19.72
CA HIS A 496 -13.63 -30.82 19.94
C HIS A 496 -12.86 -30.74 21.28
N ARG A 497 -13.46 -31.26 22.36
CA ARG A 497 -12.86 -31.21 23.71
C ARG A 497 -11.62 -32.09 23.84
N GLU A 498 -11.63 -33.27 23.23
CA GLU A 498 -10.54 -34.25 23.28
C GLU A 498 -9.37 -33.86 22.38
N VAL A 499 -9.64 -33.29 21.20
CA VAL A 499 -8.65 -32.83 20.23
C VAL A 499 -7.99 -31.52 20.66
N VAL A 500 -8.73 -30.58 21.25
CA VAL A 500 -8.14 -29.36 21.86
C VAL A 500 -7.24 -29.72 23.04
N GLN A 501 -7.59 -30.75 23.82
CA GLN A 501 -6.73 -31.27 24.88
C GLN A 501 -5.42 -31.90 24.36
N GLN A 502 -5.38 -32.40 23.12
CA GLN A 502 -4.22 -33.08 22.52
C GLN A 502 -3.39 -32.22 21.55
N MET A 503 -3.87 -31.07 21.08
CA MET A 503 -3.16 -30.22 20.10
C MET A 503 -3.07 -28.72 20.50
N SER A 504 -3.40 -28.38 21.75
CA SER A 504 -3.30 -27.05 22.38
C SER A 504 -4.32 -25.99 21.94
N THR A 505 -4.41 -25.70 20.64
CA THR A 505 -5.05 -24.47 20.14
C THR A 505 -5.69 -24.70 18.78
N THR A 506 -6.84 -24.07 18.60
CA THR A 506 -7.55 -24.02 17.33
C THR A 506 -7.00 -22.91 16.43
N ILE A 507 -7.25 -23.05 15.14
CA ILE A 507 -6.93 -22.10 14.07
C ILE A 507 -8.18 -21.25 13.83
N SER A 508 -8.05 -19.92 13.82
CA SER A 508 -9.14 -19.02 13.45
C SER A 508 -9.39 -19.02 11.94
N GLU A 509 -10.59 -18.62 11.52
CA GLU A 509 -10.94 -18.47 10.11
C GLU A 509 -9.98 -17.52 9.37
N GLU A 510 -9.66 -16.38 9.98
CA GLU A 510 -8.72 -15.41 9.39
C GLU A 510 -7.33 -16.03 9.15
N SER A 511 -6.80 -16.77 10.12
CA SER A 511 -5.47 -17.39 10.00
C SER A 511 -5.44 -18.50 8.96
N LEU A 512 -6.54 -19.26 8.86
CA LEU A 512 -6.77 -20.23 7.78
C LEU A 512 -6.76 -19.53 6.41
N LEU A 513 -7.53 -18.45 6.23
CA LEU A 513 -7.58 -17.71 4.96
C LEU A 513 -6.22 -17.14 4.58
N ASN A 514 -5.47 -16.60 5.54
CA ASN A 514 -4.09 -16.13 5.33
C ASN A 514 -3.14 -17.26 4.89
N CYS A 515 -3.33 -18.48 5.39
CA CYS A 515 -2.54 -19.64 4.93
C CYS A 515 -2.90 -20.04 3.49
N PHE A 516 -4.18 -20.05 3.14
CA PHE A 516 -4.62 -20.34 1.77
C PHE A 516 -4.17 -19.25 0.79
N HIS A 517 -4.19 -17.98 1.20
CA HIS A 517 -3.59 -16.87 0.47
C HIS A 517 -2.14 -17.16 0.11
N LEU A 518 -1.30 -17.46 1.11
CA LEU A 518 0.10 -17.79 0.87
C LEU A 518 0.27 -19.04 -0.01
N ALA A 519 -0.57 -20.06 0.18
CA ALA A 519 -0.53 -21.28 -0.61
C ALA A 519 -0.85 -21.05 -2.09
N ILE A 520 -1.81 -20.15 -2.38
CA ILE A 520 -2.17 -19.75 -3.75
C ILE A 520 -1.02 -18.98 -4.39
N ILE A 521 -0.51 -17.93 -3.74
CA ILE A 521 0.55 -17.08 -4.30
C ILE A 521 1.85 -17.86 -4.55
N ARG A 522 2.15 -18.84 -3.70
CA ARG A 522 3.37 -19.67 -3.83
C ARG A 522 3.16 -20.94 -4.66
N SER A 523 1.96 -21.13 -5.23
CA SER A 523 1.64 -22.38 -5.90
C SER A 523 2.43 -22.58 -7.18
N CYS A 524 2.81 -21.53 -7.90
CA CYS A 524 3.71 -21.67 -9.06
C CYS A 524 5.19 -21.80 -8.63
N PRO A 525 5.98 -22.67 -9.30
CA PRO A 525 7.41 -22.73 -9.07
C PRO A 525 8.04 -21.37 -9.39
N SER A 526 8.87 -20.84 -8.48
CA SER A 526 9.56 -19.58 -8.71
C SER A 526 10.59 -19.75 -9.85
N SER A 527 10.49 -18.95 -10.91
CA SER A 527 11.42 -18.94 -12.06
C SER A 527 12.83 -18.40 -11.73
N GLY A 528 13.08 -18.01 -10.48
CA GLY A 528 14.41 -17.59 -10.02
C GLY A 528 15.32 -18.80 -9.86
N LEU A 529 16.27 -18.95 -10.81
CA LEU A 529 17.47 -19.79 -10.77
C LEU A 529 17.60 -20.61 -9.48
N SER A 530 17.32 -21.91 -9.59
CA SER A 530 17.64 -22.92 -8.60
C SER A 530 19.10 -22.75 -8.16
N LYS A 531 19.32 -22.05 -7.03
CA LYS A 531 20.62 -22.05 -6.38
C LYS A 531 20.96 -23.52 -6.09
N PRO A 532 22.19 -23.98 -6.40
CA PRO A 532 22.58 -25.36 -6.13
C PRO A 532 22.32 -25.69 -4.66
N PHE A 533 21.76 -26.87 -4.42
CA PHE A 533 21.49 -27.39 -3.09
C PHE A 533 22.74 -27.24 -2.21
N GLN A 534 22.66 -26.39 -1.18
CA GLN A 534 23.71 -26.27 -0.17
C GLN A 534 23.37 -27.24 0.97
N PRO A 535 24.17 -28.29 1.20
CA PRO A 535 23.88 -29.32 2.22
C PRO A 535 23.72 -28.75 3.63
N LEU A 536 24.35 -27.61 3.92
CA LEU A 536 24.26 -26.89 5.18
C LEU A 536 22.93 -26.16 5.41
N MET A 537 22.12 -25.94 4.36
CA MET A 537 20.82 -25.28 4.47
C MET A 537 19.64 -26.23 4.72
N GLY A 538 19.88 -27.55 4.70
CA GLY A 538 18.83 -28.57 4.88
C GLY A 538 17.80 -28.63 3.75
N PHE A 539 16.89 -29.60 3.82
CA PHE A 539 15.74 -29.68 2.91
C PHE A 539 14.68 -28.64 3.31
N ARG A 540 14.16 -27.88 2.34
CA ARG A 540 13.07 -26.92 2.55
C ARG A 540 12.04 -27.02 1.44
N SER A 541 10.79 -27.31 1.81
CA SER A 541 9.64 -27.16 0.93
C SER A 541 8.96 -25.82 1.25
N ARG A 542 8.96 -24.86 0.31
CA ARG A 542 8.31 -23.55 0.49
C ARG A 542 6.80 -23.59 0.29
N ASN A 543 6.31 -24.67 -0.31
CA ASN A 543 4.94 -24.82 -0.77
C ASN A 543 4.13 -25.79 0.10
N GLN A 544 4.76 -26.29 1.17
CA GLN A 544 4.10 -27.02 2.25
C GLN A 544 4.04 -26.10 3.47
N LEU A 545 2.83 -25.74 3.87
CA LEU A 545 2.59 -24.82 4.98
C LEU A 545 1.99 -25.58 6.16
N LEU A 546 2.68 -25.61 7.29
CA LEU A 546 2.16 -26.19 8.54
C LEU A 546 1.48 -25.09 9.35
N HIS A 547 0.22 -25.30 9.71
CA HIS A 547 -0.57 -24.31 10.43
C HIS A 547 -1.27 -24.91 11.65
N GLY A 548 -1.29 -24.18 12.77
CA GLY A 548 -1.85 -24.66 14.05
C GLY A 548 -0.84 -25.31 15.00
N LEU A 549 0.47 -25.15 14.76
CA LEU A 549 1.53 -25.54 15.71
C LEU A 549 1.82 -24.43 16.71
N LEU A 550 0.85 -24.13 17.57
CA LEU A 550 0.97 -23.16 18.65
C LEU A 550 0.86 -23.88 19.99
N SER A 551 1.62 -23.43 20.99
CA SER A 551 1.53 -23.90 22.38
C SER A 551 1.52 -22.71 23.32
N LYS A 552 0.50 -22.61 24.17
CA LYS A 552 0.40 -21.62 25.26
C LYS A 552 1.19 -22.03 26.51
N THR A 553 1.73 -23.25 26.55
CA THR A 553 2.53 -23.77 27.66
C THR A 553 3.99 -23.98 27.25
N GLY A 554 4.93 -23.69 28.17
CA GLY A 554 6.36 -23.82 27.95
C GLY A 554 6.85 -25.27 27.79
N ILE A 555 8.12 -25.40 27.39
CA ILE A 555 8.82 -26.62 26.93
C ILE A 555 8.70 -27.82 27.90
N ALA A 556 8.53 -27.59 29.20
CA ALA A 556 8.69 -28.61 30.24
C ALA A 556 7.60 -29.69 30.31
N LYS A 557 6.43 -29.51 29.67
CA LYS A 557 5.30 -30.44 29.86
C LYS A 557 5.18 -31.55 28.81
N GLY A 558 5.83 -31.44 27.64
CA GLY A 558 5.80 -32.47 26.59
C GLY A 558 4.38 -32.97 26.25
N GLN A 559 3.41 -32.06 26.32
CA GLN A 559 1.98 -32.34 26.37
C GLN A 559 1.42 -32.76 25.01
N TYR A 560 2.06 -32.33 23.92
CA TYR A 560 1.62 -32.59 22.55
C TYR A 560 2.65 -33.39 21.78
N ILE A 561 2.20 -34.30 20.90
CA ILE A 561 3.09 -35.22 20.16
C ILE A 561 4.15 -34.47 19.32
N TRP A 562 3.76 -33.34 18.73
CA TRP A 562 4.64 -32.51 17.90
C TRP A 562 5.70 -31.76 18.71
N GLN A 563 5.52 -31.54 20.02
CA GLN A 563 6.52 -30.88 20.87
C GLN A 563 7.77 -31.75 21.08
N ARG A 564 7.66 -33.06 20.87
CA ARG A 564 8.79 -34.00 20.96
C ARG A 564 9.67 -33.96 19.71
N ASP A 565 9.18 -33.41 18.61
CA ASP A 565 9.89 -33.37 17.33
C ASP A 565 10.82 -32.15 17.25
N PRO A 566 12.16 -32.32 17.17
CA PRO A 566 13.12 -31.22 17.12
C PRO A 566 12.86 -30.17 16.03
N ARG A 567 12.19 -30.54 14.93
CA ARG A 567 11.86 -29.62 13.83
C ARG A 567 10.88 -28.52 14.24
N THR A 568 10.10 -28.74 15.29
CA THR A 568 9.12 -27.77 15.80
C THR A 568 9.73 -26.78 16.80
N ALA A 569 11.05 -26.81 17.02
CA ALA A 569 11.72 -26.00 18.03
C ALA A 569 11.44 -24.49 17.94
N LEU A 570 11.30 -23.92 16.74
CA LEU A 570 10.99 -22.50 16.56
C LEU A 570 9.57 -22.13 17.01
N SER A 571 8.59 -23.01 16.79
CA SER A 571 7.24 -22.88 17.34
C SER A 571 7.21 -22.97 18.88
N ARG A 572 8.34 -23.34 19.52
CA ARG A 572 8.51 -23.35 20.99
C ARG A 572 9.01 -22.02 21.57
N VAL A 573 9.56 -21.12 20.74
CA VAL A 573 10.27 -19.90 21.20
C VAL A 573 9.41 -18.64 21.10
N HIS A 574 8.54 -18.51 20.09
CA HIS A 574 7.79 -17.27 19.81
C HIS A 574 6.78 -16.81 20.89
N HIS A 575 6.58 -17.57 21.98
CA HIS A 575 5.78 -17.11 23.13
C HIS A 575 6.57 -16.97 24.44
N GLN A 576 7.86 -17.31 24.49
CA GLN A 576 8.70 -16.84 25.61
C GLN A 576 9.00 -15.35 25.50
N GLU A 577 9.01 -14.78 24.29
CA GLU A 577 9.19 -13.33 24.07
C GLU A 577 7.97 -12.48 24.48
N GLY A 578 6.93 -13.09 25.06
CA GLY A 578 5.88 -12.37 25.81
C GLY A 578 6.27 -12.04 27.25
N GLU A 579 7.32 -12.67 27.79
CA GLU A 579 7.97 -12.25 29.04
C GLU A 579 9.29 -11.56 28.68
N VAL A 580 9.24 -10.23 28.60
CA VAL A 580 10.44 -9.39 28.43
C VAL A 580 11.44 -9.73 29.54
N PRO A 581 12.71 -10.05 29.22
CA PRO A 581 13.74 -10.15 30.23
C PRO A 581 13.86 -8.79 30.90
N SER A 582 13.71 -8.75 32.22
CA SER A 582 13.98 -7.58 33.06
C SER A 582 15.44 -7.15 32.88
N GLY A 583 15.68 -6.32 31.87
CA GLY A 583 16.98 -5.80 31.48
C GLY A 583 16.81 -4.36 30.99
N SER A 584 16.86 -3.44 31.96
CA SER A 584 17.25 -2.03 31.84
C SER A 584 17.32 -1.44 30.42
N GLY A 585 16.25 -0.78 30.00
CA GLY A 585 16.21 0.00 28.75
C GLY A 585 14.78 0.46 28.45
N GLU A 586 14.28 1.42 29.22
CA GLU A 586 12.98 2.06 28.97
C GLU A 586 13.00 2.77 27.60
N ALA A 587 12.38 2.14 26.60
CA ALA A 587 11.80 2.82 25.45
C ALA A 587 10.31 2.47 25.44
N LYS A 588 9.51 3.35 26.06
CA LYS A 588 8.12 3.13 26.48
C LYS A 588 7.14 3.22 25.30
N ASP A 589 6.54 2.09 24.94
CA ASP A 589 5.24 2.06 24.24
C ASP A 589 4.20 2.53 25.27
N GLY A 590 3.74 3.77 25.15
CA GLY A 590 2.93 4.44 26.16
C GLY A 590 1.55 3.82 26.27
N GLY A 591 1.33 2.95 27.27
CA GLY A 591 0.06 2.61 27.96
C GLY A 591 -1.17 2.15 27.16
N LEU A 592 -1.43 2.69 25.97
CA LEU A 592 -2.62 2.53 25.17
C LEU A 592 -2.83 1.11 24.69
N LYS A 593 -1.78 0.45 24.21
CA LYS A 593 -1.87 -0.94 23.74
C LYS A 593 -2.26 -1.88 24.87
N THR A 594 -1.68 -1.66 26.06
CA THR A 594 -2.04 -2.38 27.28
C THR A 594 -3.48 -2.10 27.69
N PHE A 595 -3.91 -0.84 27.60
CA PHE A 595 -5.30 -0.44 27.90
C PHE A 595 -6.30 -1.07 26.92
N LEU A 596 -6.06 -1.02 25.61
CA LEU A 596 -6.94 -1.62 24.60
C LEU A 596 -7.01 -3.15 24.72
N SER A 597 -5.88 -3.81 25.06
CA SER A 597 -5.88 -5.24 25.36
C SER A 597 -6.72 -5.57 26.60
N ALA A 598 -6.64 -4.74 27.64
CA ALA A 598 -7.44 -4.92 28.86
C ALA A 598 -8.95 -4.73 28.60
N VAL A 599 -9.32 -3.80 27.71
CA VAL A 599 -10.71 -3.60 27.27
C VAL A 599 -11.23 -4.81 26.48
N GLN A 600 -10.39 -5.40 25.60
CA GLN A 600 -10.76 -6.63 24.88
C GLN A 600 -11.00 -7.82 25.81
N ASP A 601 -10.20 -7.95 26.87
CA ASP A 601 -10.34 -9.02 27.86
C ASP A 601 -11.49 -8.77 28.85
N ASN A 602 -11.77 -7.51 29.19
CA ASN A 602 -12.84 -7.11 30.09
C ASN A 602 -13.45 -5.73 29.72
N PRO A 603 -14.57 -5.70 28.99
CA PRO A 603 -15.22 -4.45 28.58
C PRO A 603 -15.69 -3.55 29.75
N GLU A 604 -15.87 -4.09 30.96
CA GLU A 604 -16.31 -3.27 32.11
C GLU A 604 -15.28 -2.21 32.53
N VAL A 605 -14.02 -2.33 32.09
CA VAL A 605 -12.96 -1.34 32.30
C VAL A 605 -13.34 0.02 31.70
N LEU A 606 -14.15 0.07 30.64
CA LEU A 606 -14.62 1.31 30.02
C LEU A 606 -15.52 2.14 30.94
N HIS A 607 -16.14 1.53 31.95
CA HIS A 607 -17.00 2.23 32.93
C HIS A 607 -16.22 2.89 34.07
N ASP A 608 -14.91 2.65 34.17
CA ASP A 608 -14.07 3.34 35.14
C ASP A 608 -13.80 4.79 34.70
N THR A 609 -13.91 5.71 35.65
CA THR A 609 -13.57 7.13 35.47
C THR A 609 -12.10 7.32 35.07
N SER A 610 -11.24 6.36 35.42
CA SER A 610 -9.83 6.36 35.04
C SER A 610 -9.59 6.13 33.54
N SER A 611 -10.51 5.49 32.81
CA SER A 611 -10.37 5.16 31.39
C SER A 611 -10.34 6.40 30.50
N ALA A 612 -11.16 7.41 30.81
CA ALA A 612 -11.12 8.71 30.13
C ALA A 612 -9.79 9.45 30.39
N GLN A 613 -9.18 9.27 31.56
CA GLN A 613 -7.89 9.87 31.87
C GLN A 613 -6.73 9.18 31.15
N VAL A 614 -6.76 7.84 31.05
CA VAL A 614 -5.74 7.07 30.33
C VAL A 614 -5.73 7.43 28.85
N THR A 615 -6.90 7.46 28.21
CA THR A 615 -7.04 7.87 26.81
C THR A 615 -6.68 9.34 26.59
N ALA A 616 -7.09 10.25 27.49
CA ALA A 616 -6.71 11.67 27.43
C ALA A 616 -5.19 11.89 27.51
N LYS A 617 -4.49 11.19 28.40
CA LYS A 617 -3.02 11.26 28.53
C LYS A 617 -2.33 10.82 27.25
N GLU A 618 -2.84 9.78 26.60
CA GLU A 618 -2.25 9.30 25.37
C GLU A 618 -2.50 10.25 24.19
N ILE A 619 -3.70 10.82 24.10
CA ILE A 619 -4.03 11.87 23.13
C ILE A 619 -3.09 13.08 23.32
N ALA A 620 -2.86 13.50 24.55
CA ALA A 620 -1.95 14.60 24.89
C ALA A 620 -0.48 14.27 24.56
N ARG A 621 -0.04 13.04 24.85
CA ARG A 621 1.30 12.56 24.50
C ARG A 621 1.53 12.58 22.99
N GLN A 622 0.56 12.08 22.23
CA GLN A 622 0.66 12.06 20.77
C GLN A 622 0.64 13.47 20.18
N LEU A 623 -0.15 14.38 20.74
CA LEU A 623 -0.14 15.77 20.33
C LEU A 623 1.17 16.48 20.66
N SER A 624 1.79 16.18 21.81
CA SER A 624 3.11 16.71 22.15
C SER A 624 4.17 16.31 21.13
N ILE A 625 4.06 15.09 20.57
CA ILE A 625 4.92 14.63 19.46
C ILE A 625 4.67 15.46 18.19
N TYR A 626 3.41 15.70 17.83
CA TYR A 626 3.07 16.50 16.64
C TYR A 626 3.45 17.97 16.77
N THR A 627 3.36 18.55 17.96
CA THR A 627 3.72 19.95 18.23
C THR A 627 5.19 20.14 18.60
N MET A 628 5.97 19.06 18.68
CA MET A 628 7.38 19.05 19.12
C MET A 628 7.59 19.70 20.50
N GLN A 629 6.63 19.51 21.40
CA GLN A 629 6.78 19.79 22.82
C GLN A 629 7.41 18.58 23.52
N ASP A 630 8.06 18.80 24.66
CA ASP A 630 8.71 17.73 25.41
C ASP A 630 7.65 16.74 25.92
N SER A 631 7.63 15.53 25.33
CA SER A 631 6.60 14.52 25.60
C SER A 631 6.68 13.94 27.02
N GLU A 632 7.72 14.26 27.79
CA GLU A 632 7.87 13.86 29.19
C GLU A 632 7.33 14.89 30.19
N GLN A 633 6.94 16.09 29.76
CA GLN A 633 6.23 17.03 30.64
C GLN A 633 4.78 16.60 30.85
N GLU A 634 4.30 16.61 32.10
CA GLU A 634 2.88 16.39 32.39
C GLU A 634 2.03 17.48 31.73
N VAL A 635 1.25 17.08 30.73
CA VAL A 635 0.29 17.95 30.07
C VAL A 635 -0.93 18.14 30.96
N ASP A 636 -1.35 19.39 31.15
CA ASP A 636 -2.62 19.70 31.81
C ASP A 636 -3.80 19.24 30.93
N LEU A 637 -4.45 18.16 31.34
CA LEU A 637 -5.55 17.53 30.60
C LEU A 637 -6.84 18.37 30.59
N THR A 638 -6.86 19.49 31.31
CA THR A 638 -7.99 20.44 31.28
C THR A 638 -7.91 21.42 30.12
N LEU A 639 -6.75 21.54 29.45
CA LEU A 639 -6.56 22.42 28.31
C LEU A 639 -7.35 21.97 27.09
N SER A 640 -7.80 22.95 26.30
CA SER A 640 -8.37 22.72 24.96
C SER A 640 -7.25 22.51 23.93
N LEU A 641 -7.60 21.90 22.79
CA LEU A 641 -6.65 21.77 21.67
C LEU A 641 -6.15 23.14 21.17
N GLN A 642 -7.01 24.18 21.23
CA GLN A 642 -6.62 25.54 20.80
C GLN A 642 -5.59 26.14 21.76
N ASP A 643 -5.80 25.98 23.07
CA ASP A 643 -4.87 26.48 24.10
C ASP A 643 -3.54 25.71 24.09
N PHE A 644 -3.57 24.46 23.62
CA PHE A 644 -2.38 23.63 23.41
C PHE A 644 -1.59 23.99 22.14
N GLY A 645 -2.08 24.94 21.32
CA GLY A 645 -1.40 25.41 20.11
C GLY A 645 -1.61 24.51 18.88
N VAL A 646 -2.69 23.73 18.85
CA VAL A 646 -3.03 22.86 17.71
C VAL A 646 -3.55 23.70 16.54
N ASP A 647 -2.88 23.61 15.40
CA ASP A 647 -3.32 24.24 14.16
C ASP A 647 -4.20 23.31 13.30
N SER A 648 -4.67 23.83 12.15
CA SER A 648 -5.51 23.05 11.24
C SER A 648 -4.82 21.82 10.65
N LEU A 649 -3.48 21.78 10.59
CA LEU A 649 -2.71 20.65 10.07
C LEU A 649 -2.57 19.56 11.13
N VAL A 650 -2.17 19.93 12.36
CA VAL A 650 -2.05 19.00 13.50
C VAL A 650 -3.40 18.37 13.85
N SER A 651 -4.50 19.12 13.67
CA SER A 651 -5.86 18.58 13.86
C SER A 651 -6.20 17.43 12.91
N ILE A 652 -5.62 17.42 11.69
CA ILE A 652 -5.81 16.35 10.71
C ILE A 652 -4.95 15.14 11.08
N GLU A 653 -3.71 15.36 11.52
CA GLU A 653 -2.82 14.29 11.99
C GLU A 653 -3.42 13.56 13.20
N LEU A 654 -3.98 14.31 14.15
CA LEU A 654 -4.69 13.75 15.30
C LEU A 654 -5.87 12.88 14.88
N ARG A 655 -6.67 13.34 13.91
CA ARG A 655 -7.81 12.59 13.38
C ARG A 655 -7.38 11.27 12.74
N ASN A 656 -6.31 11.27 11.96
CA ASN A 656 -5.81 10.07 11.29
C ASN A 656 -5.28 9.06 12.31
N TRP A 657 -4.50 9.53 13.29
CA TRP A 657 -4.04 8.70 14.38
C TRP A 657 -5.19 8.15 15.22
N TRP A 658 -6.22 8.96 15.51
CA TRP A 658 -7.40 8.52 16.26
C TRP A 658 -8.04 7.29 15.63
N LYS A 659 -8.22 7.30 14.30
CA LYS A 659 -8.77 6.16 13.56
C LYS A 659 -7.90 4.92 13.67
N GLN A 660 -6.58 5.08 13.61
CA GLN A 660 -5.64 3.97 13.73
C GLN A 660 -5.56 3.42 15.16
N ALA A 661 -5.62 4.30 16.15
CA ALA A 661 -5.44 3.99 17.56
C ALA A 661 -6.70 3.37 18.17
N PHE A 662 -7.87 3.94 17.87
CA PHE A 662 -9.15 3.55 18.49
C PHE A 662 -10.09 2.80 17.54
N GLY A 663 -9.77 2.71 16.24
CA GLY A 663 -10.63 2.05 15.26
C GLY A 663 -11.91 2.81 14.89
N ALA A 664 -12.08 4.04 15.39
CA ALA A 664 -13.29 4.85 15.22
C ALA A 664 -13.04 6.14 14.41
N ASP A 665 -14.06 6.59 13.67
CA ASP A 665 -14.00 7.85 12.93
C ASP A 665 -14.36 9.06 13.82
N VAL A 666 -13.60 10.15 13.67
CA VAL A 666 -13.88 11.45 14.29
C VAL A 666 -13.69 12.57 13.25
N THR A 667 -14.49 13.62 13.32
CA THR A 667 -14.33 14.82 12.45
C THR A 667 -13.42 15.86 13.11
N VAL A 668 -12.78 16.70 12.31
CA VAL A 668 -11.96 17.83 12.83
C VAL A 668 -12.80 18.74 13.71
N LEU A 669 -14.04 19.04 13.31
CA LEU A 669 -14.96 19.86 14.10
C LEU A 669 -15.30 19.21 15.45
N GLN A 670 -15.46 17.89 15.46
CA GLN A 670 -15.68 17.13 16.69
C GLN A 670 -14.45 17.13 17.61
N LEU A 671 -13.23 17.08 17.07
CA LEU A 671 -12.00 17.21 17.86
C LEU A 671 -11.92 18.60 18.50
N MET A 672 -12.12 19.65 17.70
CA MET A 672 -12.02 21.04 18.17
C MET A 672 -13.11 21.43 19.18
N ASN A 673 -14.31 20.82 19.08
CA ASN A 673 -15.44 21.10 19.98
C ASN A 673 -15.46 20.23 21.26
N SER A 674 -14.44 19.40 21.49
CA SER A 674 -14.42 18.49 22.66
C SER A 674 -14.08 19.19 23.98
N GLY A 675 -13.78 20.49 23.96
CA GLY A 675 -13.54 21.32 25.14
C GLY A 675 -12.15 21.13 25.74
N SER A 676 -11.78 19.90 26.11
CA SER A 676 -10.49 19.58 26.74
C SER A 676 -9.95 18.20 26.33
N PHE A 677 -8.70 17.90 26.70
CA PHE A 677 -8.14 16.55 26.56
C PHE A 677 -8.97 15.49 27.31
N LEU A 678 -9.50 15.81 28.50
CA LEU A 678 -10.43 14.93 29.22
C LEU A 678 -11.72 14.68 28.43
N GLY A 679 -12.28 15.72 27.79
CA GLY A 679 -13.45 15.57 26.93
C GLY A 679 -13.18 14.71 25.70
N LEU A 680 -11.97 14.80 25.14
CA LEU A 680 -11.51 13.92 24.07
C LEU A 680 -11.31 12.48 24.57
N GLY A 681 -10.71 12.28 25.74
CA GLY A 681 -10.55 10.95 26.33
C GLY A 681 -11.89 10.25 26.56
N GLN A 682 -12.88 10.97 27.11
CA GLN A 682 -14.23 10.42 27.28
C GLN A 682 -14.84 10.03 25.94
N LYS A 683 -14.68 10.85 24.91
CA LYS A 683 -15.18 10.57 23.57
C LYS A 683 -14.52 9.35 22.93
N ALA A 684 -13.23 9.13 23.18
CA ALA A 684 -12.55 7.92 22.74
C ALA A 684 -13.11 6.69 23.45
N VAL A 685 -13.33 6.77 24.77
CA VAL A 685 -13.97 5.71 25.57
C VAL A 685 -15.39 5.40 25.07
N ASP A 686 -16.19 6.41 24.73
CA ASP A 686 -17.56 6.21 24.21
C ASP A 686 -17.60 5.55 22.82
N GLN A 687 -16.47 5.53 22.10
CA GLN A 687 -16.34 4.96 20.75
C GLN A 687 -15.69 3.56 20.74
N LEU A 688 -15.07 3.15 21.85
CA LEU A 688 -14.52 1.81 22.09
C LEU A 688 -15.60 0.89 22.64
#